data_AF-A0A934DR38-F1
#
_entry.id   AF-A0A934DR38-F1
#
_cell.length_a   1.000
_cell.length_b   1.000
_cell.length_c   1.000
_cell.angle_alpha   90.00
_cell.angle_beta   90.00
_cell.angle_gamma   90.00
#
_symmetry.space_group_name_H-M   'P 1'
#
loop_
_entity.id
_entity.type
_entity.pdbx_description
1 polymer ?
#
loop_
_entity_poly.entity_id
_entity_poly.type
_entity_poly.pdbx_seq_one_letter_code
_entity_poly.pdbx_strand_id
1 'polypeptide(L)'
;MAVAACGGGSESLFQGNTAGADAGGAGGDSGGVGGANSDAASGSGGSQAKGGSAGAGGADAGGCGPCNDGISCTLDECQGTVCTHKVGPNSGPTACPTGTTCDLLKGCIAATACTTDDQCVAQLGSDACKTGIKCDPQSHVCTYKPLDKDQDSFPPVVCGGTDCDDDNPAIFKGAIEVCDGKDNDCDGKTDVGATCSGLQTCTAGACSCPPANTCGADCIDKQTSDLHCGTCGNACPSAAHCQAGACVCTAGAAICSGLCVDLDNDPNNCGSCNAKCAAGYACQNKTCLCTKTPCNGACIDTASDPANCGGCNKPCGAGQSCVSGQCTCPGNVAACNGACPNYQTDPFNCGGCAIACTGGKTCVSGSCQCTSGLSACGGVCVNTLVDPQNCGSCGVKCGAGKSCSNGVCIGCPLADLVVLIDNSGSMDAALASSQTRWAASVAAIKAFIAEAQTATFGVGLQYIAMDSQAPTPCTDNTVCTSGGDPFAYCDTTTHTCVYYLSSNLSCAPSDYANLAVSIAPPTSTQIKLIGSSLDAHSATFSTPQHIALQGALSAAKTSSQATGHRVAVVMLTDGIPNECPQSATVTDAVNAVAPYASGTPKVPTYVVGVGTVGDADWQPTAWSQIAAAGGTSTFYSGTSQAEIQAALDSIRNSFGACP
;
A
#
# COMPACT_ATOMS: atom_id res chain seq x y z
N MET A 1 14.95 -1.96 -22.95
CA MET A 1 13.54 -1.54 -22.77
C MET A 1 13.23 -1.61 -21.30
N ALA A 2 12.81 -0.48 -20.73
CA ALA A 2 12.24 -0.34 -19.39
C ALA A 2 11.00 -1.28 -19.24
N VAL A 3 10.54 -1.69 -18.06
CA VAL A 3 10.10 -0.87 -16.92
C VAL A 3 10.20 -1.67 -15.61
N ALA A 4 10.66 -1.01 -14.56
CA ALA A 4 10.57 -1.44 -13.17
C ALA A 4 9.34 -0.81 -12.49
N ALA A 5 8.71 -1.53 -11.56
CA ALA A 5 7.89 -0.94 -10.51
C ALA A 5 8.02 -1.79 -9.24
N CYS A 6 8.58 -1.19 -8.18
CA CYS A 6 8.60 -1.71 -6.83
C CYS A 6 7.39 -1.17 -6.04
N GLY A 7 6.92 -1.97 -5.08
CA GLY A 7 6.69 -1.49 -3.71
C GLY A 7 5.24 -1.28 -3.27
N GLY A 8 4.78 -2.14 -2.36
CA GLY A 8 3.58 -1.94 -1.56
C GLY A 8 3.38 -3.11 -0.61
N GLY A 9 4.01 -3.04 0.57
CA GLY A 9 3.90 -4.05 1.62
C GLY A 9 2.80 -3.75 2.63
N SER A 10 2.35 -4.80 3.33
CA SER A 10 1.95 -4.76 4.73
C SER A 10 1.82 -6.20 5.24
N GLU A 11 2.74 -6.59 6.11
CA GLU A 11 2.76 -7.86 6.82
C GLU A 11 1.69 -7.88 7.92
N SER A 12 0.98 -9.00 8.02
CA SER A 12 0.11 -9.34 9.15
C SER A 12 0.72 -10.51 9.91
N LEU A 13 1.25 -10.27 11.11
CA LEU A 13 1.60 -11.32 12.06
C LEU A 13 1.12 -10.92 13.46
N PHE A 14 0.00 -11.54 13.87
CA PHE A 14 -0.42 -11.66 15.26
C PHE A 14 0.04 -13.03 15.76
N GLN A 15 0.95 -13.05 16.74
CA GLN A 15 1.12 -14.18 17.67
C GLN A 15 1.29 -13.60 19.07
N GLY A 16 0.42 -14.04 19.99
CA GLY A 16 0.57 -13.78 21.41
C GLY A 16 1.47 -14.80 22.09
N ASN A 17 2.08 -14.41 23.21
CA ASN A 17 2.11 -15.25 24.40
C ASN A 17 2.41 -14.45 25.68
N THR A 18 1.95 -15.03 26.78
CA THR A 18 1.72 -14.52 28.13
C THR A 18 2.92 -14.56 29.10
N ALA A 19 2.92 -13.66 30.09
CA ALA A 19 3.30 -13.78 31.52
C ALA A 19 3.65 -12.36 32.04
N GLY A 20 3.23 -11.81 33.19
CA GLY A 20 2.68 -12.31 34.44
C GLY A 20 3.51 -11.72 35.60
N ALA A 21 2.97 -10.79 36.41
CA ALA A 21 3.22 -10.61 37.86
C ALA A 21 2.64 -9.29 38.42
N ASP A 22 1.88 -9.44 39.51
CA ASP A 22 1.33 -8.44 40.44
C ASP A 22 2.41 -7.69 41.26
N ALA A 23 2.09 -6.45 41.70
CA ALA A 23 1.97 -6.07 43.13
C ALA A 23 1.89 -4.54 43.38
N GLY A 24 0.84 -4.12 44.11
CA GLY A 24 0.76 -3.01 45.10
C GLY A 24 1.01 -1.56 44.64
N GLY A 25 0.28 -0.51 45.04
CA GLY A 25 -0.65 -0.30 46.15
C GLY A 25 -0.38 1.07 46.82
N ALA A 26 -1.42 1.91 46.87
CA ALA A 26 -1.72 2.98 47.84
C ALA A 26 -1.17 4.43 47.71
N GLY A 27 -2.14 5.37 47.89
CA GLY A 27 -2.00 6.69 48.51
C GLY A 27 -1.91 7.87 47.54
N GLY A 28 -2.69 8.95 47.60
CA GLY A 28 -3.70 9.40 48.55
C GLY A 28 -4.21 10.78 48.09
N ASP A 29 -5.46 11.06 48.43
CA ASP A 29 -6.24 12.27 48.12
C ASP A 29 -6.01 13.38 49.18
N SER A 30 -6.56 14.57 48.92
CA SER A 30 -6.87 15.72 49.81
C SER A 30 -6.06 17.03 49.65
N GLY A 31 -6.72 18.03 49.07
CA GLY A 31 -7.32 19.17 49.80
C GLY A 31 -6.43 20.32 50.32
N GLY A 32 -6.89 21.57 50.10
CA GLY A 32 -6.82 22.60 51.15
C GLY A 32 -6.14 23.94 50.84
N VAL A 33 -7.00 24.94 50.67
CA VAL A 33 -6.91 26.42 50.65
C VAL A 33 -6.00 27.15 51.68
N GLY A 34 -5.56 28.37 51.32
CA GLY A 34 -5.11 29.48 52.19
C GLY A 34 -3.60 29.77 52.11
N GLY A 35 -3.04 30.99 52.07
CA GLY A 35 -3.52 32.36 52.25
C GLY A 35 -2.34 33.22 52.78
N ALA A 36 -2.09 34.38 52.17
CA ALA A 36 -1.42 35.60 52.68
C ALA A 36 0.12 35.64 52.97
N ASN A 37 0.84 36.50 52.23
CA ASN A 37 1.31 37.86 52.65
C ASN A 37 2.79 38.20 52.35
N SER A 38 2.96 39.48 51.97
CA SER A 38 4.10 40.41 52.16
C SER A 38 5.51 40.05 51.64
N ASP A 39 6.04 40.90 50.75
CA ASP A 39 7.06 41.89 51.16
C ASP A 39 7.34 42.96 50.09
N ALA A 40 7.60 44.17 50.59
CA ALA A 40 7.82 45.41 49.87
C ALA A 40 9.30 45.78 49.78
N ALA A 41 9.68 46.52 48.72
CA ALA A 41 10.62 47.65 48.73
C ALA A 41 10.91 48.08 47.28
N SER A 42 11.27 49.32 46.90
CA SER A 42 11.22 50.68 47.47
C SER A 42 11.95 51.56 46.45
N GLY A 43 11.46 52.79 46.25
CA GLY A 43 12.26 53.94 45.80
C GLY A 43 11.71 54.69 44.58
N SER A 44 11.69 56.01 44.49
CA SER A 44 11.80 57.14 45.45
C SER A 44 11.81 58.44 44.63
N GLY A 45 11.16 59.49 45.14
CA GLY A 45 11.30 60.91 44.74
C GLY A 45 10.23 61.40 43.76
N GLY A 46 9.41 62.43 44.00
CA GLY A 46 9.37 63.50 45.01
C GLY A 46 9.30 64.87 44.31
N SER A 47 8.21 65.64 44.47
CA SER A 47 8.18 67.13 44.63
C SER A 47 6.77 67.76 44.55
N GLN A 48 6.35 68.29 45.71
CA GLN A 48 5.53 69.46 46.08
C GLN A 48 4.62 70.25 45.10
N ALA A 49 3.34 70.31 45.49
CA ALA A 49 2.40 71.44 45.71
C ALA A 49 2.61 72.87 45.13
N LYS A 50 1.55 73.45 44.52
CA LYS A 50 0.76 74.60 45.04
C LYS A 50 -0.34 75.13 44.08
N GLY A 51 -1.58 75.14 44.58
CA GLY A 51 -2.59 76.23 44.65
C GLY A 51 -2.95 77.17 43.48
N GLY A 52 -4.26 77.39 43.31
CA GLY A 52 -4.85 78.73 43.09
C GLY A 52 -5.52 79.00 41.73
N SER A 53 -6.81 79.35 41.77
CA SER A 53 -7.78 79.51 40.68
C SER A 53 -7.50 80.56 39.58
N ALA A 54 -8.21 80.31 38.47
CA ALA A 54 -8.94 81.22 37.59
C ALA A 54 -8.33 81.53 36.21
N GLY A 55 -9.07 81.12 35.16
CA GLY A 55 -9.13 81.84 33.89
C GLY A 55 -8.86 81.03 32.63
N ALA A 56 -9.96 80.63 31.97
CA ALA A 56 -10.17 80.56 30.52
C ALA A 56 -9.35 79.57 29.65
N GLY A 57 -10.10 78.74 28.92
CA GLY A 57 -9.72 78.21 27.61
C GLY A 57 -8.81 76.99 27.63
N GLY A 58 -9.41 75.80 27.69
CA GLY A 58 -8.72 74.55 27.37
C GLY A 58 -9.64 73.66 26.56
N ALA A 59 -9.36 73.49 25.27
CA ALA A 59 -10.04 72.54 24.41
C ALA A 59 -9.78 71.11 24.90
N ASP A 60 -10.85 70.35 25.14
CA ASP A 60 -10.76 68.95 25.57
C ASP A 60 -10.24 68.07 24.44
N ALA A 61 -9.20 67.28 24.75
CA ALA A 61 -8.47 66.42 23.82
C ALA A 61 -9.21 65.12 23.44
N GLY A 62 -10.55 65.15 23.40
CA GLY A 62 -11.42 63.98 23.22
C GLY A 62 -12.22 63.93 21.92
N GLY A 63 -12.22 64.98 21.07
CA GLY A 63 -12.98 64.97 19.81
C GLY A 63 -14.46 65.35 19.90
N CYS A 64 -15.02 65.63 21.09
CA CYS A 64 -16.42 66.04 21.26
C CYS A 64 -16.75 67.50 20.85
N GLY A 65 -15.80 68.33 20.40
CA GLY A 65 -16.03 69.79 20.34
C GLY A 65 -16.36 70.38 21.73
N PRO A 66 -16.98 71.56 21.84
CA PRO A 66 -17.39 72.11 23.14
C PRO A 66 -18.58 71.31 23.69
N CYS A 67 -18.31 70.30 24.52
CA CYS A 67 -19.32 69.47 25.19
C CYS A 67 -20.06 70.23 26.33
N ASN A 68 -19.73 71.50 26.56
CA ASN A 68 -20.43 72.33 27.53
C ASN A 68 -21.73 72.88 26.91
N ASP A 69 -22.88 72.52 27.47
CA ASP A 69 -24.20 72.97 27.00
C ASP A 69 -24.55 74.43 27.44
N GLY A 70 -23.69 75.05 28.23
CA GLY A 70 -23.88 76.39 28.80
C GLY A 70 -24.79 76.42 30.03
N ILE A 71 -25.25 75.27 30.53
CA ILE A 71 -26.15 75.15 31.66
C ILE A 71 -25.35 74.79 32.91
N SER A 72 -25.15 75.76 33.80
CA SER A 72 -24.21 75.62 34.92
C SER A 72 -24.54 74.55 35.98
N CYS A 73 -25.71 73.92 35.89
CA CYS A 73 -26.15 72.91 36.84
C CYS A 73 -26.12 71.48 36.31
N THR A 74 -25.84 71.29 35.01
CA THR A 74 -25.64 69.99 34.37
C THR A 74 -24.18 69.55 34.54
N LEU A 75 -23.95 68.24 34.57
CA LEU A 75 -22.62 67.66 34.52
C LEU A 75 -22.38 67.15 33.10
N ASP A 76 -21.52 67.85 32.37
CA ASP A 76 -21.17 67.52 30.98
C ASP A 76 -20.01 66.53 30.96
N GLU A 77 -20.26 65.30 30.51
CA GLU A 77 -19.25 64.24 30.38
C GLU A 77 -19.06 63.87 28.90
N CYS A 78 -17.86 64.10 28.37
CA CYS A 78 -17.45 63.65 27.04
C CYS A 78 -16.85 62.23 27.13
N GLN A 79 -17.41 61.29 26.37
CA GLN A 79 -16.84 59.95 26.15
C GLN A 79 -16.69 59.68 24.66
N GLY A 80 -15.46 59.77 24.14
CA GLY A 80 -15.20 59.61 22.71
C GLY A 80 -15.77 60.79 21.92
N THR A 81 -16.63 60.52 20.92
CA THR A 81 -17.35 61.57 20.17
C THR A 81 -18.71 61.93 20.79
N VAL A 82 -19.13 61.21 21.83
CA VAL A 82 -20.46 61.35 22.42
C VAL A 82 -20.37 62.25 23.64
N CYS A 83 -21.15 63.34 23.62
CA CYS A 83 -21.31 64.25 24.74
C CYS A 83 -22.58 63.87 25.51
N THR A 84 -22.46 63.61 26.82
CA THR A 84 -23.61 63.27 27.67
C THR A 84 -23.81 64.33 28.74
N HIS A 85 -25.05 64.80 28.89
CA HIS A 85 -25.42 65.81 29.88
C HIS A 85 -26.18 65.13 31.01
N LYS A 86 -25.50 64.92 32.14
CA LYS A 86 -26.05 64.14 33.25
C LYS A 86 -26.44 65.02 34.43
N VAL A 87 -27.43 64.52 35.15
CA VAL A 87 -27.73 64.93 36.53
C VAL A 87 -27.20 63.82 37.46
N GLY A 88 -26.03 64.04 38.07
CA GLY A 88 -25.32 63.07 38.93
C GLY A 88 -25.31 63.43 40.44
N PRO A 89 -24.62 62.69 41.32
CA PRO A 89 -24.73 62.81 42.78
C PRO A 89 -24.07 64.04 43.43
N ASN A 90 -23.65 65.02 42.64
CA ASN A 90 -23.42 66.41 43.05
C ASN A 90 -24.16 67.43 42.14
N SER A 91 -24.91 66.93 41.17
CA SER A 91 -26.07 67.57 40.55
C SER A 91 -27.25 67.30 41.49
N GLY A 92 -27.24 68.09 42.54
CA GLY A 92 -28.12 68.07 43.69
C GLY A 92 -27.94 69.41 44.40
N PRO A 93 -28.31 69.56 45.68
CA PRO A 93 -28.54 70.84 46.37
C PRO A 93 -27.39 71.88 46.45
N THR A 94 -26.30 71.73 45.71
CA THR A 94 -25.11 72.60 45.71
C THR A 94 -24.73 73.27 44.39
N ALA A 95 -25.40 73.01 43.26
CA ALA A 95 -25.18 73.80 42.03
C ALA A 95 -26.23 74.91 41.84
N CYS A 96 -27.48 74.62 42.19
CA CYS A 96 -28.58 75.56 42.13
C CYS A 96 -28.89 76.13 43.54
N PRO A 97 -29.17 77.44 43.69
CA PRO A 97 -29.50 78.03 44.99
C PRO A 97 -30.67 77.34 45.70
N THR A 98 -30.73 77.43 47.04
CA THR A 98 -31.82 76.87 47.85
C THR A 98 -33.19 77.25 47.27
N GLY A 99 -34.06 76.26 47.04
CA GLY A 99 -35.39 76.46 46.43
C GLY A 99 -35.42 76.40 44.91
N THR A 100 -34.35 75.91 44.27
CA THR A 100 -34.30 75.66 42.82
C THR A 100 -33.86 74.22 42.52
N THR A 101 -34.27 73.69 41.36
CA THR A 101 -33.89 72.37 40.84
C THR A 101 -33.28 72.54 39.45
N CYS A 102 -32.40 71.62 39.05
CA CYS A 102 -31.75 71.68 37.74
C CYS A 102 -32.65 71.05 36.68
N ASP A 103 -33.03 71.84 35.69
CA ASP A 103 -33.69 71.41 34.46
C ASP A 103 -32.66 71.39 33.33
N LEU A 104 -32.61 70.28 32.59
CA LEU A 104 -31.63 70.03 31.52
C LEU A 104 -31.73 71.01 30.33
N LEU A 105 -32.72 71.89 30.29
CA LEU A 105 -32.95 72.86 29.20
C LEU A 105 -32.93 74.31 29.68
N LYS A 106 -33.32 74.55 30.94
CA LYS A 106 -33.53 75.88 31.52
C LYS A 106 -32.53 76.21 32.62
N GLY A 107 -31.69 75.26 33.02
CA GLY A 107 -30.80 75.37 34.16
C GLY A 107 -31.55 75.39 35.48
N CYS A 108 -31.07 76.18 36.44
CA CYS A 108 -31.68 76.27 37.76
C CYS A 108 -33.06 76.94 37.69
N ILE A 109 -34.13 76.15 37.71
CA ILE A 109 -35.51 76.63 37.76
C ILE A 109 -36.06 76.57 39.18
N ALA A 110 -37.08 77.36 39.48
CA ALA A 110 -37.76 77.30 40.77
C ALA A 110 -38.22 75.87 41.07
N ALA A 111 -37.83 75.35 42.23
CA ALA A 111 -38.19 74.01 42.67
C ALA A 111 -39.64 74.00 43.16
N THR A 112 -40.41 73.03 42.68
CA THR A 112 -41.74 72.78 43.22
C THR A 112 -41.62 72.06 44.56
N ALA A 113 -42.06 72.69 45.65
CA ALA A 113 -42.07 72.07 46.97
C ALA A 113 -43.14 70.98 47.08
N CYS A 114 -42.85 69.93 47.85
CA CYS A 114 -43.74 68.79 48.02
C CYS A 114 -43.56 68.11 49.38
N THR A 115 -44.60 67.40 49.80
CA THR A 115 -44.58 66.45 50.92
C THR A 115 -44.99 65.05 50.50
N THR A 116 -45.60 64.88 49.31
CA THR A 116 -45.97 63.58 48.74
C THR A 116 -45.75 63.55 47.22
N ASP A 117 -45.56 62.35 46.67
CA ASP A 117 -45.43 62.14 45.22
C ASP A 117 -46.67 62.66 44.45
N ASP A 118 -47.88 62.46 45.01
CA ASP A 118 -49.13 62.92 44.40
C ASP A 118 -49.16 64.43 44.19
N GLN A 119 -48.55 65.22 45.08
CA GLN A 119 -48.45 66.67 44.91
C GLN A 119 -47.54 67.04 43.74
N CYS A 120 -46.47 66.28 43.52
CA CYS A 120 -45.59 66.47 42.38
C CYS A 120 -46.25 66.06 41.07
N VAL A 121 -46.95 64.92 41.05
CA VAL A 121 -47.70 64.45 39.88
C VAL A 121 -48.81 65.43 39.52
N ALA A 122 -49.53 65.98 40.50
CA ALA A 122 -50.58 66.98 40.25
C ALA A 122 -50.04 68.27 39.61
N GLN A 123 -48.78 68.63 39.87
CA GLN A 123 -48.18 69.89 39.41
C GLN A 123 -47.33 69.73 38.15
N LEU A 124 -46.66 68.60 37.97
CA LEU A 124 -45.73 68.35 36.87
C LEU A 124 -46.21 67.27 35.89
N GLY A 125 -47.21 66.46 36.25
CA GLY A 125 -47.66 65.30 35.48
C GLY A 125 -48.42 65.62 34.19
N SER A 126 -48.72 66.89 33.94
CA SER A 126 -49.27 67.35 32.65
C SER A 126 -48.17 67.62 31.61
N ASP A 127 -46.89 67.64 32.02
CA ASP A 127 -45.76 67.79 31.12
C ASP A 127 -45.31 66.42 30.62
N ALA A 128 -45.61 66.12 29.36
CA ALA A 128 -45.27 64.83 28.73
C ALA A 128 -43.76 64.57 28.66
N CYS A 129 -42.92 65.60 28.80
CA CYS A 129 -41.47 65.50 28.80
C CYS A 129 -40.88 65.13 30.16
N LYS A 130 -41.72 64.91 31.17
CA LYS A 130 -41.31 64.55 32.53
C LYS A 130 -41.84 63.18 32.89
N THR A 131 -40.92 62.26 33.18
CA THR A 131 -41.23 60.90 33.63
C THR A 131 -40.71 60.68 35.05
N GLY A 132 -41.20 59.63 35.73
CA GLY A 132 -40.71 59.27 37.06
C GLY A 132 -40.84 60.37 38.12
N ILE A 133 -41.89 61.21 38.02
CA ILE A 133 -42.14 62.36 38.90
C ILE A 133 -42.33 61.88 40.34
N LYS A 134 -41.49 62.37 41.26
CA LYS A 134 -41.52 61.99 42.69
C LYS A 134 -41.12 63.15 43.57
N CYS A 135 -41.61 63.14 44.81
CA CYS A 135 -41.14 64.02 45.86
C CYS A 135 -39.87 63.45 46.50
N ASP A 136 -38.77 64.18 46.46
CA ASP A 136 -37.57 63.78 47.18
C ASP A 136 -37.80 63.94 48.70
N PRO A 137 -37.74 62.85 49.50
CA PRO A 137 -38.01 62.90 50.92
C PRO A 137 -36.98 63.70 51.74
N GLN A 138 -35.79 64.00 51.18
CA GLN A 138 -34.75 64.77 51.87
C GLN A 138 -34.85 66.27 51.57
N SER A 139 -35.06 66.64 50.31
CA SER A 139 -35.10 68.04 49.90
C SER A 139 -36.52 68.64 49.89
N HIS A 140 -37.57 67.81 49.99
CA HIS A 140 -38.96 68.22 49.88
C HIS A 140 -39.26 68.96 48.56
N VAL A 141 -38.58 68.55 47.49
CA VAL A 141 -38.71 69.11 46.14
C VAL A 141 -39.11 68.01 45.17
N CYS A 142 -39.97 68.37 44.21
CA CYS A 142 -40.33 67.49 43.12
C CYS A 142 -39.15 67.28 42.17
N THR A 143 -38.85 66.01 41.93
CA THR A 143 -37.84 65.54 40.97
C THR A 143 -38.54 64.79 39.84
N TYR A 144 -37.92 64.75 38.66
CA TYR A 144 -38.37 64.02 37.49
C TYR A 144 -37.17 63.61 36.65
N LYS A 145 -37.37 62.64 35.77
CA LYS A 145 -36.46 62.34 34.67
C LYS A 145 -37.01 62.94 33.39
N PRO A 146 -36.17 63.37 32.44
CA PRO A 146 -36.61 63.62 31.08
C PRO A 146 -37.34 62.40 30.51
N LEU A 147 -38.21 62.64 29.53
CA LEU A 147 -38.66 61.59 28.63
C LEU A 147 -37.44 61.06 27.87
N ASP A 148 -37.30 59.74 27.88
CA ASP A 148 -36.24 58.96 27.24
C ASP A 148 -36.83 57.56 27.10
N LYS A 149 -37.53 57.34 26.00
CA LYS A 149 -38.44 56.20 25.83
C LYS A 149 -37.67 54.95 25.35
N ASP A 150 -36.63 55.13 24.56
CA ASP A 150 -35.75 54.05 24.09
C ASP A 150 -34.51 53.81 24.98
N GLN A 151 -34.31 54.66 25.99
CA GLN A 151 -33.30 54.54 27.05
C GLN A 151 -31.85 54.74 26.57
N ASP A 152 -31.64 55.55 25.53
CA ASP A 152 -30.30 55.93 25.06
C ASP A 152 -29.69 57.13 25.80
N SER A 153 -30.43 57.70 26.76
CA SER A 153 -30.06 58.89 27.54
C SER A 153 -30.12 60.23 26.79
N PHE A 154 -30.70 60.26 25.58
CA PHE A 154 -30.95 61.47 24.81
C PHE A 154 -32.45 61.77 24.81
N PRO A 155 -32.90 62.89 25.41
CA PRO A 155 -34.31 63.24 25.35
C PRO A 155 -34.74 63.64 23.93
N PRO A 156 -36.02 63.46 23.56
CA PRO A 156 -36.50 63.81 22.24
C PRO A 156 -36.43 65.32 21.98
N VAL A 157 -36.28 65.70 20.70
CA VAL A 157 -36.25 67.10 20.24
C VAL A 157 -37.50 67.89 20.64
N VAL A 158 -38.69 67.25 20.67
CA VAL A 158 -39.93 67.92 21.14
C VAL A 158 -39.86 68.30 22.62
N CYS A 159 -39.05 67.59 23.38
CA CYS A 159 -38.72 67.88 24.78
C CYS A 159 -37.44 68.69 24.92
N GLY A 160 -36.94 69.30 23.84
CA GLY A 160 -35.75 70.14 23.83
C GLY A 160 -34.42 69.39 23.87
N GLY A 161 -34.44 68.05 23.85
CA GLY A 161 -33.22 67.25 23.73
C GLY A 161 -32.74 67.12 22.28
N THR A 162 -31.90 66.13 22.04
CA THR A 162 -31.16 65.98 20.77
C THR A 162 -31.49 64.71 20.00
N ASP A 163 -32.44 63.92 20.49
CA ASP A 163 -32.88 62.70 19.84
C ASP A 163 -34.10 62.97 18.91
N CYS A 164 -33.95 62.58 17.65
CA CYS A 164 -34.97 62.79 16.63
C CYS A 164 -35.90 61.58 16.42
N ASP A 165 -35.63 60.42 17.04
CA ASP A 165 -36.43 59.20 17.03
C ASP A 165 -36.34 58.45 18.38
N ASP A 166 -37.05 58.95 19.40
CA ASP A 166 -37.16 58.44 20.80
C ASP A 166 -37.76 57.02 20.92
N ASP A 167 -37.95 56.34 19.80
CA ASP A 167 -38.29 54.92 19.74
C ASP A 167 -37.09 54.05 19.31
N ASN A 168 -35.92 54.64 19.03
CA ASN A 168 -34.77 53.98 18.45
C ASN A 168 -33.42 54.50 19.00
N PRO A 169 -32.75 53.73 19.88
CA PRO A 169 -31.58 54.18 20.65
C PRO A 169 -30.29 54.34 19.82
N ALA A 170 -30.39 54.17 18.50
CA ALA A 170 -29.32 54.36 17.53
C ALA A 170 -29.49 55.67 16.73
N ILE A 171 -30.47 56.51 17.08
CA ILE A 171 -30.78 57.74 16.37
C ILE A 171 -30.80 58.89 17.36
N PHE A 172 -29.70 59.64 17.41
CA PHE A 172 -29.58 60.82 18.25
C PHE A 172 -28.45 61.68 17.72
N LYS A 173 -28.46 62.97 18.08
CA LYS A 173 -27.43 63.89 17.59
C LYS A 173 -26.01 63.42 17.90
N GLY A 174 -25.21 63.18 16.84
CA GLY A 174 -23.83 62.73 16.96
C GLY A 174 -23.64 61.20 17.00
N ALA A 175 -24.69 60.41 16.75
CA ALA A 175 -24.53 58.98 16.46
C ALA A 175 -23.67 58.76 15.20
N ILE A 176 -23.21 57.52 14.99
CA ILE A 176 -22.52 57.14 13.76
C ILE A 176 -23.55 56.80 12.70
N GLU A 177 -23.39 57.37 11.50
CA GLU A 177 -24.21 57.05 10.33
C GLU A 177 -24.09 55.57 9.94
N VAL A 178 -25.23 54.89 9.91
CA VAL A 178 -25.37 53.51 9.45
C VAL A 178 -26.08 53.53 8.11
N CYS A 179 -25.67 52.69 7.16
CA CYS A 179 -26.30 52.64 5.84
C CYS A 179 -27.64 51.87 5.91
N ASP A 180 -28.65 52.47 6.52
CA ASP A 180 -29.99 51.89 6.73
C ASP A 180 -31.13 52.79 6.22
N GLY A 181 -30.78 53.94 5.64
CA GLY A 181 -31.73 54.89 5.09
C GLY A 181 -32.37 55.78 6.15
N LYS A 182 -31.82 55.80 7.36
CA LYS A 182 -32.19 56.70 8.44
C LYS A 182 -31.10 57.76 8.65
N ASP A 183 -31.50 58.87 9.24
CA ASP A 183 -30.59 59.94 9.67
C ASP A 183 -30.22 59.61 11.11
N ASN A 184 -29.13 58.85 11.31
CA ASN A 184 -28.78 58.35 12.64
C ASN A 184 -28.25 59.48 13.54
N ASP A 185 -27.57 60.46 12.97
CA ASP A 185 -26.92 61.53 13.72
C ASP A 185 -27.74 62.83 13.79
N CYS A 186 -28.99 62.78 13.32
CA CYS A 186 -29.99 63.86 13.32
C CYS A 186 -29.47 65.18 12.72
N ASP A 187 -28.57 65.12 11.72
CA ASP A 187 -27.98 66.30 11.08
C ASP A 187 -28.77 66.80 9.85
N GLY A 188 -29.81 66.06 9.46
CA GLY A 188 -30.67 66.33 8.31
C GLY A 188 -30.16 65.72 7.00
N LYS A 189 -29.08 64.95 7.03
CA LYS A 189 -28.59 64.15 5.90
C LYS A 189 -28.77 62.67 6.23
N THR A 190 -29.05 61.88 5.19
CA THR A 190 -29.29 60.43 5.34
C THR A 190 -28.10 59.68 4.77
N ASP A 191 -27.52 58.80 5.58
CA ASP A 191 -26.38 57.93 5.25
C ASP A 191 -25.10 58.68 4.79
N VAL A 192 -24.96 59.99 5.07
CA VAL A 192 -23.84 60.78 4.53
C VAL A 192 -22.60 60.57 5.38
N GLY A 193 -21.71 59.71 4.91
CA GLY A 193 -20.56 59.25 5.69
C GLY A 193 -20.78 57.87 6.31
N ALA A 194 -21.92 57.23 6.01
CA ALA A 194 -22.19 55.86 6.42
C ALA A 194 -21.14 54.88 5.87
N THR A 195 -20.63 54.02 6.73
CA THR A 195 -19.63 53.00 6.35
C THR A 195 -20.30 51.66 6.08
N CYS A 196 -19.93 51.04 4.96
CA CYS A 196 -20.29 49.66 4.65
C CYS A 196 -19.09 48.73 4.84
N SER A 197 -19.35 47.43 4.97
CA SER A 197 -18.29 46.44 5.16
C SER A 197 -17.48 46.23 3.87
N GLY A 198 -16.16 46.26 3.98
CA GLY A 198 -15.24 45.96 2.88
C GLY A 198 -15.32 46.97 1.73
N LEU A 199 -15.58 46.48 0.52
CA LEU A 199 -15.61 47.27 -0.72
C LEU A 199 -17.02 47.76 -1.10
N GLN A 200 -18.00 47.53 -0.24
CA GLN A 200 -19.37 47.97 -0.47
C GLN A 200 -19.50 49.49 -0.30
N THR A 201 -20.41 50.08 -1.05
CA THR A 201 -20.75 51.50 -0.97
C THR A 201 -22.19 51.66 -0.52
N CYS A 202 -22.46 52.64 0.34
CA CYS A 202 -23.82 52.96 0.74
C CYS A 202 -24.55 53.66 -0.41
N THR A 203 -25.70 53.13 -0.81
CA THR A 203 -26.54 53.73 -1.85
C THR A 203 -27.99 53.51 -1.50
N ALA A 204 -28.71 54.60 -1.21
CA ALA A 204 -30.12 54.59 -0.84
C ALA A 204 -30.44 53.66 0.36
N GLY A 205 -29.71 53.81 1.47
CA GLY A 205 -29.95 53.03 2.68
C GLY A 205 -29.58 51.55 2.60
N ALA A 206 -28.78 51.15 1.62
CA ALA A 206 -28.30 49.78 1.49
C ALA A 206 -26.83 49.71 1.05
N CYS A 207 -26.07 48.83 1.71
CA CYS A 207 -24.72 48.49 1.30
C CYS A 207 -24.77 47.65 0.02
N SER A 208 -24.27 48.20 -1.08
CA SER A 208 -24.23 47.54 -2.38
C SER A 208 -22.79 47.38 -2.86
N CYS A 209 -22.51 46.25 -3.50
CA CYS A 209 -21.21 46.06 -4.14
C CYS A 209 -21.17 46.79 -5.48
N PRO A 210 -20.14 47.61 -5.75
CA PRO A 210 -19.96 48.20 -7.08
C PRO A 210 -19.94 47.12 -8.17
N PRO A 211 -20.55 47.33 -9.35
CA PRO A 211 -20.63 46.31 -10.41
C PRO A 211 -19.27 45.71 -10.79
N ALA A 212 -18.20 46.51 -10.76
CA ALA A 212 -16.84 46.08 -11.02
C ALA A 212 -16.33 45.01 -10.05
N ASN A 213 -16.85 44.92 -8.82
CA ASN A 213 -16.38 44.04 -7.75
C ASN A 213 -17.36 42.90 -7.41
N THR A 214 -18.44 42.76 -8.18
CA THR A 214 -19.45 41.73 -7.93
C THR A 214 -18.94 40.33 -8.30
N CYS A 215 -19.01 39.40 -7.34
CA CYS A 215 -18.77 37.96 -7.52
C CYS A 215 -19.87 37.14 -6.84
N GLY A 216 -21.05 37.09 -7.47
CA GLY A 216 -22.22 36.47 -6.84
C GLY A 216 -22.68 37.30 -5.64
N ALA A 217 -22.70 36.69 -4.46
CA ALA A 217 -23.02 37.38 -3.20
C ALA A 217 -21.83 38.17 -2.61
N ASP A 218 -20.61 37.87 -3.06
CA ASP A 218 -19.39 38.45 -2.49
C ASP A 218 -18.96 39.73 -3.21
N CYS A 219 -18.40 40.67 -2.45
CA CYS A 219 -17.83 41.92 -2.96
C CYS A 219 -16.31 41.88 -2.90
N ILE A 220 -15.66 41.63 -4.04
CA ILE A 220 -14.24 41.28 -4.12
C ILE A 220 -13.53 42.18 -5.13
N ASP A 221 -12.38 42.73 -4.75
CA ASP A 221 -11.52 43.46 -5.67
C ASP A 221 -10.76 42.46 -6.57
N LYS A 222 -11.25 42.30 -7.79
CA LYS A 222 -10.66 41.42 -8.79
C LYS A 222 -9.31 41.92 -9.31
N GLN A 223 -8.86 43.12 -8.95
CA GLN A 223 -7.56 43.63 -9.36
C GLN A 223 -6.42 43.15 -8.46
N THR A 224 -6.74 42.75 -7.24
CA THR A 224 -5.77 42.44 -6.18
C THR A 224 -6.03 41.11 -5.49
N SER A 225 -7.20 40.50 -5.68
CA SER A 225 -7.53 39.20 -5.08
C SER A 225 -6.84 38.04 -5.79
N ASP A 226 -5.96 37.34 -5.06
CA ASP A 226 -5.32 36.11 -5.52
C ASP A 226 -6.31 34.96 -5.78
N LEU A 227 -7.56 35.05 -5.32
CA LEU A 227 -8.59 34.02 -5.54
C LEU A 227 -9.59 34.39 -6.67
N HIS A 228 -9.61 35.65 -7.10
CA HIS A 228 -10.59 36.19 -8.06
C HIS A 228 -9.93 37.15 -9.07
N CYS A 229 -8.72 36.83 -9.53
CA CYS A 229 -7.91 37.77 -10.31
C CYS A 229 -8.49 37.99 -11.72
N GLY A 230 -8.85 39.23 -12.03
CA GLY A 230 -9.48 39.66 -13.29
C GLY A 230 -10.95 39.24 -13.42
N THR A 231 -11.29 38.02 -13.00
CA THR A 231 -12.65 37.44 -13.04
C THR A 231 -12.90 36.59 -11.79
N CYS A 232 -14.17 36.46 -11.41
CA CYS A 232 -14.57 35.68 -10.24
C CYS A 232 -14.16 34.22 -10.35
N GLY A 233 -13.62 33.66 -9.27
CA GLY A 233 -13.18 32.27 -9.19
C GLY A 233 -11.87 31.97 -9.92
N ASN A 234 -11.23 32.98 -10.52
CA ASN A 234 -9.92 32.81 -11.15
C ASN A 234 -8.81 32.97 -10.11
N ALA A 235 -8.52 31.89 -9.40
CA ALA A 235 -7.42 31.85 -8.45
C ALA A 235 -6.07 31.83 -9.16
N CYS A 236 -5.14 32.65 -8.67
CA CYS A 236 -3.78 32.66 -9.16
C CYS A 236 -3.04 31.37 -8.76
N PRO A 237 -2.19 30.85 -9.66
CA PRO A 237 -1.41 29.64 -9.38
C PRO A 237 -0.39 29.86 -8.26
N SER A 238 0.12 28.76 -7.69
CA SER A 238 1.09 28.81 -6.59
C SER A 238 2.31 29.68 -6.95
N ALA A 239 2.67 30.57 -6.02
CA ALA A 239 3.73 31.59 -6.17
C ALA A 239 3.47 32.71 -7.20
N ALA A 240 2.25 32.82 -7.74
CA ALA A 240 1.76 34.02 -8.41
C ALA A 240 0.88 34.86 -7.46
N HIS A 241 0.83 36.17 -7.70
CA HIS A 241 -0.09 37.09 -7.04
C HIS A 241 -0.88 37.90 -8.07
N CYS A 242 -2.05 38.37 -7.70
CA CYS A 242 -2.87 39.20 -8.54
C CYS A 242 -2.35 40.63 -8.55
N GLN A 243 -2.02 41.13 -9.74
CA GLN A 243 -1.61 42.51 -9.93
C GLN A 243 -2.35 43.11 -11.12
N ALA A 244 -3.16 44.14 -10.86
CA ALA A 244 -3.97 44.82 -11.87
C ALA A 244 -4.87 43.85 -12.68
N GLY A 245 -5.42 42.84 -12.01
CA GLY A 245 -6.35 41.87 -12.63
C GLY A 245 -5.69 40.80 -13.48
N ALA A 246 -4.36 40.67 -13.43
CA ALA A 246 -3.62 39.57 -14.03
C ALA A 246 -2.77 38.85 -12.98
N CYS A 247 -2.74 37.51 -13.04
CA CYS A 247 -1.80 36.74 -12.23
C CYS A 247 -0.39 36.96 -12.78
N VAL A 248 0.49 37.47 -11.93
CA VAL A 248 1.88 37.72 -12.26
C VAL A 248 2.78 36.95 -11.31
N CYS A 249 3.94 36.50 -11.79
CA CYS A 249 4.95 35.93 -10.93
C CYS A 249 5.85 37.02 -10.35
N THR A 250 6.58 36.68 -9.29
CA THR A 250 7.70 37.48 -8.80
C THR A 250 8.78 37.64 -9.89
N ALA A 251 9.57 38.72 -9.82
CA ALA A 251 10.52 39.08 -10.86
C ALA A 251 11.49 37.93 -11.22
N GLY A 252 11.63 37.64 -12.52
CA GLY A 252 12.47 36.55 -13.06
C GLY A 252 11.72 35.25 -13.37
N ALA A 253 10.50 35.09 -12.83
CA ALA A 253 9.66 33.92 -13.10
C ALA A 253 8.57 34.20 -14.15
N ALA A 254 8.14 33.15 -14.85
CA ALA A 254 7.02 33.18 -15.79
C ALA A 254 6.01 32.08 -15.46
N ILE A 255 4.75 32.28 -15.85
CA ILE A 255 3.72 31.25 -15.71
C ILE A 255 3.90 30.21 -16.81
N CYS A 256 4.30 29.01 -16.43
CA CYS A 256 4.46 27.86 -17.32
C CYS A 256 3.53 26.75 -16.86
N SER A 257 2.56 26.38 -17.71
CA SER A 257 1.56 25.35 -17.42
C SER A 257 0.81 25.56 -16.10
N GLY A 258 0.56 26.83 -15.72
CA GLY A 258 -0.12 27.17 -14.48
C GLY A 258 0.76 27.14 -13.23
N LEU A 259 2.08 27.26 -13.36
CA LEU A 259 3.02 27.42 -12.23
C LEU A 259 4.03 28.54 -12.52
N CYS A 260 4.41 29.31 -11.50
CA CYS A 260 5.53 30.23 -11.63
C CYS A 260 6.84 29.45 -11.63
N VAL A 261 7.61 29.56 -12.70
CA VAL A 261 8.93 28.92 -12.85
C VAL A 261 10.00 29.97 -13.14
N ASP A 262 11.17 29.81 -12.51
CA ASP A 262 12.33 30.68 -12.69
C ASP A 262 13.02 30.39 -14.03
N LEU A 263 12.88 31.30 -15.00
CA LEU A 263 13.47 31.10 -16.33
C LEU A 263 14.98 31.38 -16.37
N ASP A 264 15.55 31.96 -15.32
CA ASP A 264 16.97 32.32 -15.26
C ASP A 264 17.84 31.17 -14.74
N ASN A 265 17.29 30.34 -13.85
CA ASN A 265 18.06 29.30 -13.15
C ASN A 265 17.42 27.89 -13.17
N ASP A 266 16.16 27.71 -13.58
CA ASP A 266 15.54 26.38 -13.68
C ASP A 266 16.05 25.62 -14.92
N PRO A 267 16.78 24.51 -14.76
CA PRO A 267 17.24 23.70 -15.89
C PRO A 267 16.11 23.08 -16.72
N ASN A 268 14.87 23.03 -16.21
CA ASN A 268 13.73 22.50 -16.96
C ASN A 268 12.95 23.57 -17.74
N ASN A 269 13.16 24.85 -17.46
CA ASN A 269 12.43 25.98 -18.04
C ASN A 269 13.38 27.12 -18.45
N CYS A 270 14.55 26.79 -18.98
CA CYS A 270 15.62 27.77 -19.16
C CYS A 270 15.33 28.72 -20.33
N GLY A 271 15.12 30.00 -20.01
CA GLY A 271 14.82 31.08 -20.95
C GLY A 271 13.41 31.09 -21.54
N SER A 272 12.69 29.97 -21.51
CA SER A 272 11.26 29.88 -21.83
C SER A 272 10.63 28.63 -21.23
N CYS A 273 9.29 28.61 -21.13
CA CYS A 273 8.56 27.47 -20.59
C CYS A 273 8.89 26.17 -21.34
N ASN A 274 9.17 25.11 -20.59
CA ASN A 274 9.53 23.78 -21.11
C ASN A 274 10.82 23.73 -21.96
N ALA A 275 11.62 24.80 -22.00
CA ALA A 275 12.94 24.78 -22.63
C ALA A 275 13.96 24.12 -21.69
N LYS A 276 13.88 22.79 -21.61
CA LYS A 276 14.75 21.98 -20.76
C LYS A 276 16.19 21.94 -21.30
N CYS A 277 17.14 22.21 -20.42
CA CYS A 277 18.56 22.00 -20.67
C CYS A 277 18.89 20.52 -20.86
N ALA A 278 19.82 20.24 -21.77
CA ALA A 278 20.34 18.89 -21.96
C ALA A 278 21.03 18.38 -20.67
N ALA A 279 21.15 17.05 -20.53
CA ALA A 279 21.64 16.44 -19.30
C ALA A 279 22.97 17.04 -18.83
N GLY A 280 23.02 17.49 -17.57
CA GLY A 280 24.19 18.11 -16.94
C GLY A 280 24.42 19.58 -17.25
N TYR A 281 23.68 20.19 -18.19
CA TYR A 281 23.74 21.63 -18.41
C TYR A 281 22.96 22.36 -17.30
N ALA A 282 23.52 23.45 -16.80
CA ALA A 282 22.85 24.34 -15.86
C ALA A 282 22.18 25.49 -16.61
N CYS A 283 21.04 25.97 -16.11
CA CYS A 283 20.49 27.22 -16.59
C CYS A 283 21.19 28.38 -15.89
N GLN A 284 21.74 29.32 -16.67
CA GLN A 284 22.31 30.55 -16.15
C GLN A 284 21.94 31.70 -17.07
N ASN A 285 21.29 32.73 -16.52
CA ASN A 285 20.83 33.89 -17.27
C ASN A 285 20.07 33.49 -18.55
N LYS A 286 19.07 32.61 -18.40
CA LYS A 286 18.20 32.12 -19.49
C LYS A 286 18.88 31.24 -20.54
N THR A 287 20.12 30.84 -20.33
CA THR A 287 20.90 30.04 -21.28
C THR A 287 21.38 28.75 -20.64
N CYS A 288 21.22 27.62 -21.34
CA CYS A 288 21.79 26.36 -20.92
C CYS A 288 23.31 26.36 -21.16
N LEU A 289 24.08 26.42 -20.08
CA LEU A 289 25.54 26.45 -20.11
C LEU A 289 26.13 25.16 -19.53
N CYS A 290 27.13 24.61 -20.22
CA CYS A 290 27.95 23.55 -19.68
C CYS A 290 29.15 24.16 -18.92
N THR A 291 29.23 23.89 -17.62
CA THR A 291 30.35 24.32 -16.77
C THR A 291 31.47 23.26 -16.67
N LYS A 292 31.30 22.13 -17.37
CA LYS A 292 32.23 21.00 -17.43
C LYS A 292 32.62 20.72 -18.90
N THR A 293 32.67 19.45 -19.32
CA THR A 293 33.03 19.06 -20.68
C THR A 293 31.79 18.65 -21.48
N PRO A 294 31.45 19.31 -22.59
CA PRO A 294 30.40 18.86 -23.50
C PRO A 294 30.77 17.53 -24.17
N CYS A 295 29.99 16.47 -23.92
CA CYS A 295 30.16 15.13 -24.47
C CYS A 295 28.86 14.67 -25.13
N ASN A 296 28.85 14.58 -26.48
CA ASN A 296 27.71 14.13 -27.29
C ASN A 296 26.36 14.76 -26.90
N GLY A 297 26.35 16.06 -26.56
CA GLY A 297 25.12 16.78 -26.16
C GLY A 297 24.80 16.76 -24.66
N ALA A 298 25.58 16.07 -23.82
CA ALA A 298 25.50 16.17 -22.36
C ALA A 298 26.70 16.95 -21.79
N CYS A 299 26.54 17.59 -20.63
CA CYS A 299 27.65 18.24 -19.93
C CYS A 299 28.15 17.30 -18.84
N ILE A 300 29.35 16.77 -19.02
CA ILE A 300 29.89 15.69 -18.20
C ILE A 300 31.13 16.16 -17.45
N ASP A 301 31.22 15.83 -16.16
CA ASP A 301 32.43 16.02 -15.37
C ASP A 301 33.43 14.89 -15.65
N THR A 302 34.29 15.10 -16.63
CA THR A 302 35.30 14.10 -17.03
C THR A 302 36.34 13.82 -15.95
N ALA A 303 36.35 14.56 -14.83
CA ALA A 303 37.23 14.27 -13.71
C ALA A 303 36.71 13.15 -12.80
N SER A 304 35.40 12.87 -12.83
CA SER A 304 34.73 11.96 -11.89
C SER A 304 33.73 11.00 -12.55
N ASP A 305 33.31 11.26 -13.80
CA ASP A 305 32.39 10.41 -14.54
C ASP A 305 33.10 9.13 -15.04
N PRO A 306 32.70 7.93 -14.57
CA PRO A 306 33.35 6.67 -14.97
C PRO A 306 33.12 6.29 -16.43
N ALA A 307 32.14 6.85 -17.13
CA ALA A 307 31.91 6.60 -18.55
C ALA A 307 32.70 7.56 -19.46
N ASN A 308 33.22 8.67 -18.92
CA ASN A 308 33.88 9.75 -19.65
C ASN A 308 35.15 10.23 -18.93
N CYS A 309 35.91 9.31 -18.36
CA CYS A 309 37.04 9.65 -17.49
C CYS A 309 38.23 10.18 -18.28
N GLY A 310 38.62 11.43 -18.01
CA GLY A 310 39.68 12.14 -18.74
C GLY A 310 39.31 12.56 -20.17
N GLY A 311 38.03 12.45 -20.54
CA GLY A 311 37.51 12.90 -21.83
C GLY A 311 36.26 12.13 -22.26
N CYS A 312 35.53 12.67 -23.25
CA CYS A 312 34.30 12.06 -23.74
C CYS A 312 34.54 10.65 -24.31
N ASN A 313 33.62 9.73 -24.03
CA ASN A 313 33.66 8.33 -24.49
C ASN A 313 34.92 7.57 -24.04
N LYS A 314 35.44 7.86 -22.85
CA LYS A 314 36.54 7.14 -22.21
C LYS A 314 36.06 6.41 -20.95
N PRO A 315 35.34 5.30 -21.09
CA PRO A 315 34.85 4.56 -19.92
C PRO A 315 36.00 3.88 -19.19
N CYS A 316 35.92 3.86 -17.87
CA CYS A 316 36.78 3.05 -17.03
C CYS A 316 36.45 1.57 -17.16
N GLY A 317 37.47 0.73 -16.99
CA GLY A 317 37.32 -0.73 -16.98
C GLY A 317 36.48 -1.23 -15.80
N ALA A 318 36.11 -2.52 -15.84
CA ALA A 318 35.25 -3.10 -14.81
C ALA A 318 35.84 -2.96 -13.40
N GLY A 319 35.08 -2.32 -12.50
CA GLY A 319 35.47 -2.08 -11.11
C GLY A 319 36.40 -0.89 -10.87
N GLN A 320 36.74 -0.12 -11.91
CA GLN A 320 37.50 1.13 -11.79
C GLN A 320 36.60 2.32 -11.50
N SER A 321 37.11 3.28 -10.72
CA SER A 321 36.50 4.59 -10.47
C SER A 321 37.27 5.68 -11.19
N CYS A 322 36.58 6.73 -11.63
CA CYS A 322 37.23 7.91 -12.18
C CYS A 322 37.61 8.88 -11.06
N VAL A 323 38.91 9.15 -10.91
CA VAL A 323 39.43 10.10 -9.93
C VAL A 323 40.38 11.05 -10.64
N SER A 324 40.06 12.34 -10.61
CA SER A 324 40.84 13.40 -11.27
C SER A 324 41.12 13.13 -12.76
N GLY A 325 40.16 12.49 -13.45
CA GLY A 325 40.26 12.17 -14.88
C GLY A 325 41.12 10.95 -15.20
N GLN A 326 41.45 10.13 -14.20
CA GLN A 326 42.13 8.84 -14.39
C GLN A 326 41.31 7.69 -13.81
N CYS A 327 41.23 6.59 -14.55
CA CYS A 327 40.61 5.36 -14.10
C CYS A 327 41.53 4.64 -13.12
N THR A 328 41.05 4.43 -11.90
CA THR A 328 41.84 3.86 -10.79
C THR A 328 41.05 2.76 -10.09
N CYS A 329 41.74 1.79 -9.51
CA CYS A 329 41.09 0.79 -8.67
C CYS A 329 40.89 1.31 -7.24
N PRO A 330 39.72 1.04 -6.62
CA PRO A 330 39.52 1.31 -5.20
C PRO A 330 40.59 0.60 -4.35
N GLY A 331 41.14 1.29 -3.34
CA GLY A 331 42.07 0.69 -2.39
C GLY A 331 43.49 0.43 -2.90
N ASN A 332 43.93 1.10 -3.98
CA ASN A 332 45.29 0.97 -4.55
C ASN A 332 45.67 -0.46 -4.99
N VAL A 333 44.70 -1.33 -5.28
CA VAL A 333 45.01 -2.61 -5.92
C VAL A 333 45.46 -2.36 -7.36
N ALA A 334 46.56 -2.99 -7.78
CA ALA A 334 47.00 -2.88 -9.18
C ALA A 334 45.93 -3.48 -10.11
N ALA A 335 45.60 -2.77 -11.19
CA ALA A 335 44.66 -3.26 -12.19
C ALA A 335 45.18 -4.58 -12.80
N CYS A 336 44.35 -5.61 -12.81
CA CYS A 336 44.63 -6.88 -13.44
C CYS A 336 43.94 -6.89 -14.81
N ASN A 337 44.71 -6.77 -15.90
CA ASN A 337 44.22 -6.68 -17.28
C ASN A 337 43.13 -5.60 -17.49
N GLY A 338 43.23 -4.46 -16.80
CA GLY A 338 42.26 -3.36 -16.91
C GLY A 338 41.01 -3.49 -16.04
N ALA A 339 40.92 -4.52 -15.19
CA ALA A 339 39.86 -4.67 -14.18
C ALA A 339 40.42 -4.63 -12.75
N CYS A 340 39.55 -4.41 -11.78
CA CYS A 340 39.88 -4.39 -10.34
C CYS A 340 39.24 -5.57 -9.62
N PRO A 341 39.72 -6.81 -9.85
CA PRO A 341 39.16 -7.97 -9.18
C PRO A 341 39.41 -7.92 -7.67
N ASN A 342 38.44 -8.38 -6.89
CA ASN A 342 38.61 -8.49 -5.44
C ASN A 342 39.41 -9.76 -5.12
N TYR A 343 40.71 -9.62 -4.82
CA TYR A 343 41.57 -10.76 -4.52
C TYR A 343 41.13 -11.60 -3.31
N GLN A 344 40.21 -11.12 -2.47
CA GLN A 344 39.69 -11.87 -1.32
C GLN A 344 38.57 -12.84 -1.71
N THR A 345 37.84 -12.56 -2.79
CA THR A 345 36.57 -13.23 -3.12
C THR A 345 36.40 -13.58 -4.60
N ASP A 346 37.22 -13.04 -5.50
CA ASP A 346 37.15 -13.33 -6.93
C ASP A 346 37.75 -14.72 -7.23
N PRO A 347 36.94 -15.69 -7.69
CA PRO A 347 37.43 -17.03 -8.02
C PRO A 347 38.36 -17.06 -9.22
N PHE A 348 38.49 -16.00 -10.03
CA PHE A 348 39.42 -15.95 -11.17
C PHE A 348 40.73 -15.22 -10.85
N ASN A 349 40.80 -14.54 -9.71
CA ASN A 349 41.94 -13.73 -9.28
C ASN A 349 42.20 -13.87 -7.77
N CYS A 350 42.09 -15.08 -7.23
CA CYS A 350 42.11 -15.31 -5.80
C CYS A 350 43.52 -15.18 -5.21
N GLY A 351 43.72 -14.22 -4.31
CA GLY A 351 45.04 -13.91 -3.73
C GLY A 351 45.98 -13.15 -4.68
N GLY A 352 45.58 -12.92 -5.94
CA GLY A 352 46.38 -12.20 -6.92
C GLY A 352 45.85 -12.33 -8.35
N CYS A 353 46.39 -11.50 -9.24
CA CYS A 353 46.00 -11.45 -10.65
C CYS A 353 46.21 -12.81 -11.35
N ALA A 354 45.19 -13.26 -12.08
CA ALA A 354 45.17 -14.51 -12.84
C ALA A 354 45.37 -15.81 -12.03
N ILE A 355 45.08 -15.78 -10.72
CA ILE A 355 45.06 -16.98 -9.87
C ILE A 355 43.63 -17.52 -9.80
N ALA A 356 43.25 -18.38 -10.74
CA ALA A 356 41.91 -18.96 -10.78
C ALA A 356 41.76 -20.18 -9.86
N CYS A 357 40.66 -20.23 -9.11
CA CYS A 357 40.25 -21.37 -8.32
C CYS A 357 39.68 -22.48 -9.21
N THR A 358 40.41 -23.59 -9.29
CA THR A 358 40.03 -24.78 -10.07
C THR A 358 39.54 -25.90 -9.17
N GLY A 359 38.84 -26.88 -9.75
CA GLY A 359 38.36 -28.07 -9.02
C GLY A 359 37.22 -27.78 -8.04
N GLY A 360 36.30 -26.87 -8.38
CA GLY A 360 35.14 -26.53 -7.55
C GLY A 360 35.45 -25.73 -6.29
N LYS A 361 36.67 -25.18 -6.17
CA LYS A 361 37.07 -24.30 -5.07
C LYS A 361 36.49 -22.90 -5.27
N THR A 362 36.20 -22.22 -4.17
CA THR A 362 35.83 -20.80 -4.13
C THR A 362 36.97 -19.98 -3.52
N CYS A 363 37.01 -18.68 -3.83
CA CYS A 363 37.98 -17.79 -3.21
C CYS A 363 37.45 -17.31 -1.85
N VAL A 364 38.15 -17.67 -0.78
CA VAL A 364 37.82 -17.26 0.59
C VAL A 364 39.08 -16.66 1.22
N SER A 365 39.00 -15.38 1.58
CA SER A 365 40.10 -14.62 2.19
C SER A 365 41.41 -14.69 1.41
N GLY A 366 41.32 -14.69 0.07
CA GLY A 366 42.48 -14.74 -0.82
C GLY A 366 43.13 -16.11 -0.99
N SER A 367 42.43 -17.19 -0.62
CA SER A 367 42.86 -18.56 -0.89
C SER A 367 41.75 -19.38 -1.53
N CYS A 368 42.10 -20.20 -2.52
CA CYS A 368 41.16 -21.14 -3.14
C CYS A 368 40.88 -22.31 -2.20
N GLN A 369 39.66 -22.39 -1.68
CA GLN A 369 39.24 -23.37 -0.67
C GLN A 369 37.96 -24.08 -1.11
N CYS A 370 37.72 -25.27 -0.56
CA CYS A 370 36.42 -25.90 -0.72
C CYS A 370 35.40 -25.21 0.16
N THR A 371 34.17 -25.06 -0.34
CA THR A 371 33.05 -24.58 0.47
C THR A 371 32.86 -25.49 1.69
N SER A 372 32.38 -24.90 2.79
CA SER A 372 32.10 -25.64 4.02
C SER A 372 31.28 -26.90 3.74
N GLY A 373 31.70 -28.04 4.32
CA GLY A 373 31.10 -29.35 4.11
C GLY A 373 31.69 -30.18 2.95
N LEU A 374 32.60 -29.61 2.14
CA LEU A 374 33.32 -30.35 1.10
C LEU A 374 34.79 -30.53 1.48
N SER A 375 35.35 -31.71 1.17
CA SER A 375 36.76 -32.02 1.36
C SER A 375 37.53 -31.87 0.04
N ALA A 376 38.75 -31.36 0.10
CA ALA A 376 39.63 -31.29 -1.07
C ALA A 376 40.28 -32.66 -1.33
N CYS A 377 39.70 -33.44 -2.24
CA CYS A 377 40.22 -34.75 -2.63
C CYS A 377 40.86 -34.66 -4.02
N GLY A 378 42.18 -34.81 -4.10
CA GLY A 378 42.92 -34.72 -5.37
C GLY A 378 42.81 -33.35 -6.06
N GLY A 379 42.61 -32.27 -5.29
CA GLY A 379 42.41 -30.93 -5.82
C GLY A 379 40.99 -30.64 -6.30
N VAL A 380 40.03 -31.55 -6.12
CA VAL A 380 38.60 -31.33 -6.39
C VAL A 380 37.82 -31.35 -5.08
N CYS A 381 36.84 -30.46 -4.94
CA CYS A 381 35.95 -30.47 -3.78
C CYS A 381 34.91 -31.58 -3.92
N VAL A 382 34.90 -32.51 -2.99
CA VAL A 382 33.97 -33.65 -2.96
C VAL A 382 33.23 -33.70 -1.63
N ASN A 383 31.99 -34.17 -1.65
CA ASN A 383 31.22 -34.40 -0.43
C ASN A 383 31.46 -35.84 0.04
N THR A 384 32.36 -36.01 1.00
CA THR A 384 32.73 -37.33 1.52
C THR A 384 31.59 -38.03 2.25
N LEU A 385 30.47 -37.35 2.55
CA LEU A 385 29.32 -37.97 3.21
C LEU A 385 28.46 -38.80 2.24
N VAL A 386 28.53 -38.52 0.95
CA VAL A 386 27.63 -39.10 -0.06
C VAL A 386 28.35 -39.55 -1.34
N ASP A 387 29.61 -39.18 -1.54
CA ASP A 387 30.37 -39.59 -2.72
C ASP A 387 30.85 -41.05 -2.58
N PRO A 388 30.34 -41.98 -3.42
CA PRO A 388 30.74 -43.38 -3.37
C PRO A 388 32.21 -43.61 -3.76
N GLN A 389 32.91 -42.62 -4.33
CA GLN A 389 34.33 -42.68 -4.64
C GLN A 389 35.23 -42.09 -3.55
N ASN A 390 34.65 -41.36 -2.59
CA ASN A 390 35.36 -40.64 -1.52
C ASN A 390 34.62 -40.75 -0.17
N CYS A 391 34.05 -41.92 0.13
CA CYS A 391 33.12 -42.11 1.24
C CYS A 391 33.81 -42.10 2.60
N GLY A 392 33.47 -41.13 3.44
CA GLY A 392 34.07 -40.88 4.76
C GLY A 392 35.43 -40.17 4.70
N SER A 393 36.22 -40.45 3.65
CA SER A 393 37.48 -39.76 3.38
C SER A 393 37.90 -39.90 1.91
N CYS A 394 38.81 -39.04 1.46
CA CYS A 394 39.32 -39.03 0.09
C CYS A 394 39.83 -40.41 -0.34
N GLY A 395 39.38 -40.89 -1.50
CA GLY A 395 39.83 -42.15 -2.11
C GLY A 395 39.19 -43.42 -1.54
N VAL A 396 38.30 -43.34 -0.54
CA VAL A 396 37.58 -44.50 -0.02
C VAL A 396 36.39 -44.81 -0.92
N LYS A 397 36.53 -45.85 -1.74
CA LYS A 397 35.49 -46.28 -2.68
C LYS A 397 34.57 -47.32 -2.05
N CYS A 398 33.26 -47.16 -2.22
CA CYS A 398 32.31 -48.20 -1.87
C CYS A 398 32.40 -49.38 -2.86
N GLY A 399 32.44 -50.61 -2.33
CA GLY A 399 32.43 -51.82 -3.14
C GLY A 399 31.10 -52.04 -3.86
N ALA A 400 31.06 -52.98 -4.81
CA ALA A 400 29.86 -53.29 -5.58
C ALA A 400 28.63 -53.55 -4.69
N GLY A 401 27.49 -52.95 -5.05
CA GLY A 401 26.23 -53.06 -4.30
C GLY A 401 26.15 -52.21 -3.02
N LYS A 402 27.10 -51.29 -2.81
CA LYS A 402 27.11 -50.36 -1.67
C LYS A 402 27.09 -48.91 -2.13
N SER A 403 26.41 -48.05 -1.38
CA SER A 403 26.42 -46.60 -1.58
C SER A 403 27.03 -45.90 -0.36
N CYS A 404 27.43 -44.64 -0.54
CA CYS A 404 27.90 -43.82 0.57
C CYS A 404 26.73 -43.11 1.25
N SER A 405 26.57 -43.35 2.56
CA SER A 405 25.59 -42.63 3.38
C SER A 405 26.24 -42.19 4.67
N ASN A 406 26.21 -40.88 4.93
CA ASN A 406 26.86 -40.24 6.07
C ASN A 406 28.33 -40.64 6.24
N GLY A 407 29.05 -40.80 5.13
CA GLY A 407 30.47 -41.16 5.12
C GLY A 407 30.75 -42.63 5.38
N VAL A 408 29.74 -43.50 5.31
CA VAL A 408 29.86 -44.95 5.49
C VAL A 408 29.32 -45.68 4.27
N CYS A 409 30.09 -46.66 3.77
CA CYS A 409 29.62 -47.55 2.71
C CYS A 409 28.62 -48.57 3.28
N ILE A 410 27.34 -48.38 2.97
CA ILE A 410 26.25 -49.25 3.43
C ILE A 410 25.70 -50.10 2.29
N GLY A 411 25.06 -51.22 2.63
CA GLY A 411 24.31 -52.02 1.66
C GLY A 411 23.17 -51.20 1.05
N CYS A 412 23.01 -51.32 -0.26
CA CYS A 412 22.01 -50.57 -1.00
C CYS A 412 20.61 -51.15 -0.73
N PRO A 413 19.60 -50.31 -0.43
CA PRO A 413 18.23 -50.81 -0.32
C PRO A 413 17.79 -51.42 -1.64
N LEU A 414 17.06 -52.54 -1.55
CA LEU A 414 16.43 -53.20 -2.69
C LEU A 414 15.56 -52.20 -3.47
N ALA A 415 15.38 -52.44 -4.76
CA ALA A 415 14.63 -51.57 -5.64
C ALA A 415 13.36 -52.28 -6.11
N ASP A 416 12.23 -51.57 -6.13
CA ASP A 416 10.95 -52.08 -6.61
C ASP A 416 10.37 -51.14 -7.68
N LEU A 417 9.51 -51.68 -8.56
CA LEU A 417 8.83 -50.95 -9.62
C LEU A 417 7.31 -51.10 -9.50
N VAL A 418 6.59 -50.01 -9.66
CA VAL A 418 5.15 -50.02 -9.93
C VAL A 418 4.96 -49.73 -11.40
N VAL A 419 4.41 -50.69 -12.15
CA VAL A 419 4.03 -50.47 -13.55
C VAL A 419 2.63 -49.87 -13.56
N LEU A 420 2.51 -48.65 -14.06
CA LEU A 420 1.24 -47.97 -14.31
C LEU A 420 0.95 -48.02 -15.81
N ILE A 421 0.03 -48.88 -16.23
CA ILE A 421 -0.28 -49.10 -17.65
C ILE A 421 -1.56 -48.37 -18.07
N ASP A 422 -1.49 -47.68 -19.19
CA ASP A 422 -2.65 -47.08 -19.84
C ASP A 422 -3.56 -48.16 -20.44
N ASN A 423 -4.83 -48.14 -20.04
CA ASN A 423 -5.91 -48.97 -20.56
C ASN A 423 -7.04 -48.12 -21.16
N SER A 424 -6.71 -46.91 -21.61
CA SER A 424 -7.64 -46.08 -22.36
C SER A 424 -7.90 -46.63 -23.76
N GLY A 425 -9.01 -46.24 -24.37
CA GLY A 425 -9.44 -46.72 -25.70
C GLY A 425 -8.43 -46.43 -26.81
N SER A 426 -7.59 -45.40 -26.68
CA SER A 426 -6.50 -45.12 -27.63
C SER A 426 -5.47 -46.25 -27.69
N MET A 427 -5.31 -47.02 -26.60
CA MET A 427 -4.40 -48.15 -26.56
C MET A 427 -4.87 -49.33 -27.42
N ASP A 428 -6.11 -49.34 -27.92
CA ASP A 428 -6.57 -50.31 -28.92
C ASP A 428 -6.10 -49.98 -30.36
N ALA A 429 -5.51 -48.80 -30.56
CA ALA A 429 -4.92 -48.42 -31.84
C ALA A 429 -3.74 -49.33 -32.22
N ALA A 430 -3.48 -49.46 -33.52
CA ALA A 430 -2.39 -50.27 -34.03
C ALA A 430 -1.02 -49.73 -33.60
N LEU A 431 -0.15 -50.62 -33.15
CA LEU A 431 1.29 -50.40 -33.03
C LEU A 431 1.97 -51.27 -34.10
N ALA A 432 2.97 -50.73 -34.80
CA ALA A 432 3.56 -51.35 -36.00
C ALA A 432 3.68 -52.89 -35.90
N SER A 433 3.16 -53.61 -36.91
CA SER A 433 3.09 -55.08 -37.06
C SER A 433 1.92 -55.84 -36.38
N SER A 434 0.68 -55.45 -36.68
CA SER A 434 -0.56 -56.24 -36.44
C SER A 434 -0.95 -56.52 -34.97
N GLN A 435 -0.35 -55.81 -34.02
CA GLN A 435 -0.78 -55.76 -32.61
C GLN A 435 -1.33 -54.38 -32.25
N THR A 436 -2.17 -54.30 -31.23
CA THR A 436 -2.58 -53.03 -30.64
C THR A 436 -1.51 -52.52 -29.66
N ARG A 437 -1.49 -51.22 -29.37
CA ARG A 437 -0.60 -50.61 -28.35
C ARG A 437 -0.74 -51.32 -26.99
N TRP A 438 -1.97 -51.69 -26.64
CA TRP A 438 -2.32 -52.52 -25.48
C TRP A 438 -1.66 -53.90 -25.53
N ALA A 439 -1.88 -54.66 -26.62
CA ALA A 439 -1.36 -56.02 -26.75
C ALA A 439 0.17 -56.04 -26.68
N ALA A 440 0.84 -55.09 -27.32
CA ALA A 440 2.29 -54.95 -27.28
C ALA A 440 2.80 -54.61 -25.86
N SER A 441 2.12 -53.70 -25.15
CA SER A 441 2.47 -53.30 -23.78
C SER A 441 2.29 -54.46 -22.78
N VAL A 442 1.17 -55.18 -22.86
CA VAL A 442 0.89 -56.38 -22.05
C VAL A 442 1.94 -57.46 -22.29
N ALA A 443 2.27 -57.74 -23.56
CA ALA A 443 3.27 -58.74 -23.90
C ALA A 443 4.67 -58.35 -23.40
N ALA A 444 5.04 -57.07 -23.50
CA ALA A 444 6.31 -56.55 -22.99
C ALA A 444 6.42 -56.66 -21.46
N ILE A 445 5.37 -56.30 -20.71
CA ILE A 445 5.35 -56.44 -19.24
C ILE A 445 5.48 -57.91 -18.85
N LYS A 446 4.74 -58.82 -19.50
CA LYS A 446 4.82 -60.27 -19.24
C LYS A 446 6.21 -60.83 -19.51
N ALA A 447 6.88 -60.37 -20.57
CA ALA A 447 8.26 -60.74 -20.86
C ALA A 447 9.23 -60.20 -19.79
N PHE A 448 9.11 -58.92 -19.45
CA PHE A 448 9.93 -58.24 -18.44
C PHE A 448 9.89 -58.94 -17.06
N ILE A 449 8.69 -59.28 -16.55
CA ILE A 449 8.56 -59.94 -15.24
C ILE A 449 9.02 -61.39 -15.24
N ALA A 450 9.15 -62.03 -16.41
CA ALA A 450 9.66 -63.39 -16.55
C ALA A 450 11.20 -63.47 -16.58
N GLU A 451 11.90 -62.34 -16.76
CA GLU A 451 13.35 -62.30 -16.78
C GLU A 451 13.97 -62.54 -15.39
N ALA A 452 15.04 -63.33 -15.34
CA ALA A 452 15.71 -63.70 -14.09
C ALA A 452 16.28 -62.47 -13.35
N GLN A 453 16.71 -61.44 -14.07
CA GLN A 453 17.22 -60.19 -13.52
C GLN A 453 16.12 -59.37 -12.82
N THR A 454 14.85 -59.57 -13.17
CA THR A 454 13.71 -58.91 -12.50
C THR A 454 13.41 -59.54 -11.14
N ALA A 455 13.94 -60.74 -10.85
CA ALA A 455 13.77 -61.42 -9.54
C ALA A 455 14.38 -60.65 -8.36
N THR A 456 15.26 -59.67 -8.61
CA THR A 456 15.84 -58.80 -7.57
C THR A 456 14.99 -57.56 -7.28
N PHE A 457 13.83 -57.40 -7.93
CA PHE A 457 12.89 -56.30 -7.75
C PHE A 457 11.55 -56.81 -7.24
N GLY A 458 10.86 -56.04 -6.42
CA GLY A 458 9.41 -56.14 -6.30
C GLY A 458 8.74 -55.48 -7.50
N VAL A 459 7.70 -56.10 -8.06
CA VAL A 459 6.90 -55.51 -9.15
C VAL A 459 5.44 -55.46 -8.72
N GLY A 460 4.86 -54.26 -8.73
CA GLY A 460 3.42 -54.01 -8.60
C GLY A 460 2.82 -53.55 -9.93
N LEU A 461 1.49 -53.63 -10.04
CA LEU A 461 0.75 -53.25 -11.24
C LEU A 461 -0.44 -52.36 -10.88
N GLN A 462 -0.67 -51.31 -11.68
CA GLN A 462 -1.87 -50.49 -11.64
C GLN A 462 -2.24 -50.00 -13.04
N TYR A 463 -3.49 -49.60 -13.22
CA TYR A 463 -4.03 -49.07 -14.48
C TYR A 463 -4.31 -47.58 -14.40
N ILE A 464 -4.18 -46.88 -15.54
CA ILE A 464 -4.48 -45.44 -15.62
C ILE A 464 -5.98 -45.19 -15.47
N ALA A 465 -6.83 -46.05 -15.99
CA ALA A 465 -8.27 -45.94 -15.85
C ALA A 465 -8.82 -47.08 -15.00
N MET A 466 -9.65 -46.71 -14.02
CA MET A 466 -10.32 -47.61 -13.09
C MET A 466 -11.79 -47.26 -13.01
N ASP A 467 -12.64 -48.29 -13.06
CA ASP A 467 -14.05 -48.15 -12.69
C ASP A 467 -14.14 -47.89 -11.17
N SER A 468 -14.80 -46.79 -10.80
CA SER A 468 -15.10 -46.40 -9.42
C SER A 468 -16.11 -47.30 -8.74
N GLN A 469 -16.79 -48.18 -9.49
CA GLN A 469 -17.65 -49.20 -8.90
C GLN A 469 -16.88 -50.49 -8.65
N ALA A 470 -16.92 -50.93 -7.40
CA ALA A 470 -16.60 -52.33 -7.08
C ALA A 470 -17.45 -53.25 -7.98
N PRO A 471 -16.91 -54.39 -8.45
CA PRO A 471 -17.63 -55.27 -9.37
C PRO A 471 -19.01 -55.60 -8.81
N THR A 472 -20.08 -55.15 -9.49
CA THR A 472 -21.45 -55.43 -9.05
C THR A 472 -21.78 -56.87 -9.41
N PRO A 473 -22.03 -57.76 -8.43
CA PRO A 473 -22.40 -59.13 -8.74
C PRO A 473 -23.73 -59.17 -9.49
N CYS A 474 -23.84 -60.03 -10.49
CA CYS A 474 -25.04 -60.17 -11.31
C CYS A 474 -25.39 -61.63 -11.56
N THR A 475 -26.68 -61.87 -11.79
CA THR A 475 -27.21 -63.17 -12.19
C THR A 475 -27.69 -63.17 -13.64
N ASP A 476 -28.01 -61.99 -14.18
CA ASP A 476 -28.41 -61.76 -15.56
C ASP A 476 -28.26 -60.26 -15.92
N ASN A 477 -28.46 -59.93 -17.19
CA ASN A 477 -28.28 -58.56 -17.71
C ASN A 477 -29.23 -57.54 -17.05
N THR A 478 -30.38 -57.96 -16.50
CA THR A 478 -31.34 -57.02 -15.91
C THR A 478 -30.78 -56.37 -14.65
N VAL A 479 -29.97 -57.10 -13.88
CA VAL A 479 -29.24 -56.57 -12.72
C VAL A 479 -28.34 -55.40 -13.13
N CYS A 480 -27.69 -55.52 -14.29
CA CYS A 480 -26.71 -54.55 -14.80
C CYS A 480 -27.37 -53.35 -15.48
N THR A 481 -28.51 -53.53 -16.15
CA THR A 481 -29.23 -52.41 -16.82
C THR A 481 -29.99 -51.48 -15.86
N SER A 482 -30.15 -51.88 -14.59
CA SER A 482 -30.85 -51.09 -13.56
C SER A 482 -30.16 -49.76 -13.21
N GLY A 483 -28.87 -49.64 -13.54
CA GLY A 483 -28.05 -48.43 -13.36
C GLY A 483 -28.20 -47.36 -14.46
N GLY A 484 -29.09 -47.56 -15.42
CA GLY A 484 -29.37 -46.59 -16.50
C GLY A 484 -28.50 -46.76 -17.75
N ASP A 485 -27.60 -47.75 -17.79
CA ASP A 485 -26.91 -48.16 -19.00
C ASP A 485 -27.71 -49.27 -19.70
N PRO A 486 -28.37 -48.99 -20.85
CA PRO A 486 -29.19 -49.96 -21.55
C PRO A 486 -28.38 -51.07 -22.25
N PHE A 487 -27.05 -50.94 -22.31
CA PHE A 487 -26.17 -51.92 -22.95
C PHE A 487 -25.44 -52.79 -21.92
N ALA A 488 -25.48 -52.46 -20.63
CA ALA A 488 -24.80 -53.22 -19.59
C ALA A 488 -25.26 -54.68 -19.56
N TYR A 489 -24.31 -55.62 -19.44
CA TYR A 489 -24.59 -57.05 -19.42
C TYR A 489 -23.89 -57.75 -18.26
N CYS A 490 -24.39 -58.92 -17.90
CA CYS A 490 -23.77 -59.76 -16.89
C CYS A 490 -22.75 -60.70 -17.54
N ASP A 491 -21.48 -60.57 -17.20
CA ASP A 491 -20.46 -61.53 -17.65
C ASP A 491 -20.72 -62.88 -16.96
N THR A 492 -21.05 -63.89 -17.76
CA THR A 492 -21.43 -65.23 -17.26
C THR A 492 -20.27 -66.03 -16.68
N THR A 493 -19.03 -65.58 -16.90
CA THR A 493 -17.81 -66.20 -16.38
C THR A 493 -17.51 -65.66 -14.99
N THR A 494 -17.56 -64.34 -14.83
CA THR A 494 -17.18 -63.66 -13.57
C THR A 494 -18.37 -63.38 -12.66
N HIS A 495 -19.61 -63.49 -13.18
CA HIS A 495 -20.85 -63.11 -12.50
C HIS A 495 -20.83 -61.64 -12.02
N THR A 496 -20.26 -60.76 -12.84
CA THR A 496 -20.15 -59.32 -12.55
C THR A 496 -20.69 -58.49 -13.70
N CYS A 497 -21.31 -57.36 -13.37
CA CYS A 497 -21.81 -56.44 -14.38
C CYS A 497 -20.67 -55.79 -15.15
N VAL A 498 -20.83 -55.78 -16.47
CA VAL A 498 -20.00 -55.04 -17.42
C VAL A 498 -20.85 -53.91 -17.98
N TYR A 499 -20.43 -52.67 -17.73
CA TYR A 499 -21.09 -51.46 -18.20
C TYR A 499 -20.37 -50.93 -19.45
N TYR A 500 -21.10 -50.55 -20.48
CA TYR A 500 -20.53 -50.00 -21.73
C TYR A 500 -20.51 -48.46 -21.75
N LEU A 501 -21.31 -47.82 -20.89
CA LEU A 501 -21.48 -46.37 -20.84
C LEU A 501 -21.29 -45.77 -19.45
N SER A 502 -20.64 -46.47 -18.51
CA SER A 502 -20.37 -45.85 -17.22
C SER A 502 -19.23 -44.84 -17.32
N SER A 503 -19.61 -43.57 -17.31
CA SER A 503 -18.81 -42.42 -16.87
C SER A 503 -18.36 -42.53 -15.39
N ASN A 504 -18.23 -43.74 -14.85
CA ASN A 504 -17.86 -44.01 -13.46
C ASN A 504 -16.35 -44.21 -13.35
N LEU A 505 -15.57 -43.43 -14.06
CA LEU A 505 -14.13 -43.43 -13.89
C LEU A 505 -13.80 -42.86 -12.51
N SER A 506 -12.95 -43.53 -11.73
CA SER A 506 -12.49 -42.94 -10.47
C SER A 506 -11.62 -41.72 -10.77
N CYS A 507 -12.00 -40.59 -10.16
CA CYS A 507 -11.20 -39.37 -10.11
C CYS A 507 -10.58 -39.15 -8.72
N ALA A 508 -10.54 -40.17 -7.87
CA ALA A 508 -9.97 -40.09 -6.53
C ALA A 508 -8.58 -40.75 -6.48
N PRO A 509 -7.50 -40.02 -6.15
CA PRO A 509 -6.15 -40.59 -6.06
C PRO A 509 -6.05 -41.74 -5.05
N SER A 510 -6.89 -41.75 -4.02
CA SER A 510 -6.96 -42.81 -3.00
C SER A 510 -7.28 -44.17 -3.59
N ASP A 511 -8.10 -44.21 -4.64
CA ASP A 511 -8.53 -45.47 -5.22
C ASP A 511 -7.33 -46.09 -5.97
N TYR A 512 -6.57 -45.26 -6.68
CA TYR A 512 -5.37 -45.68 -7.42
C TYR A 512 -4.21 -46.03 -6.49
N ALA A 513 -4.25 -45.62 -5.22
CA ALA A 513 -3.28 -46.04 -4.20
C ALA A 513 -3.44 -47.51 -3.78
N ASN A 514 -4.59 -48.13 -4.08
CA ASN A 514 -4.78 -49.57 -3.97
C ASN A 514 -4.37 -50.23 -5.29
N LEU A 515 -3.10 -50.64 -5.38
CA LEU A 515 -2.55 -51.26 -6.60
C LEU A 515 -3.35 -52.52 -6.97
N ALA A 516 -3.72 -52.66 -8.25
CA ALA A 516 -4.39 -53.86 -8.78
C ALA A 516 -3.61 -55.14 -8.46
N VAL A 517 -2.28 -55.06 -8.48
CA VAL A 517 -1.41 -56.08 -7.89
C VAL A 517 -0.37 -55.40 -7.00
N SER A 518 -0.37 -55.73 -5.71
CA SER A 518 0.60 -55.22 -4.74
C SER A 518 2.04 -55.55 -5.13
N ILE A 519 2.97 -54.68 -4.71
CA ILE A 519 4.40 -54.85 -4.94
C ILE A 519 4.89 -56.11 -4.23
N ALA A 520 5.40 -57.08 -4.99
CA ALA A 520 6.07 -58.25 -4.46
C ALA A 520 7.12 -58.77 -5.47
N PRO A 521 8.15 -59.52 -5.02
CA PRO A 521 9.11 -60.14 -5.93
C PRO A 521 8.40 -61.01 -6.99
N PRO A 522 8.88 -61.07 -8.25
CA PRO A 522 8.25 -61.82 -9.34
C PRO A 522 8.50 -63.33 -9.20
N THR A 523 7.99 -63.89 -8.12
CA THR A 523 7.85 -65.34 -7.93
C THR A 523 6.84 -65.89 -8.93
N SER A 524 6.78 -67.21 -9.11
CA SER A 524 5.78 -67.84 -9.97
C SER A 524 4.33 -67.48 -9.62
N THR A 525 4.05 -67.18 -8.35
CA THR A 525 2.75 -66.66 -7.90
C THR A 525 2.52 -65.22 -8.35
N GLN A 526 3.50 -64.34 -8.14
CA GLN A 526 3.37 -62.93 -8.51
C GLN A 526 3.27 -62.74 -10.03
N ILE A 527 4.07 -63.48 -10.80
CA ILE A 527 4.01 -63.47 -12.27
C ILE A 527 2.61 -63.87 -12.75
N LYS A 528 1.98 -64.88 -12.12
CA LYS A 528 0.60 -65.28 -12.42
C LYS A 528 -0.42 -64.21 -12.05
N LEU A 529 -0.29 -63.56 -10.89
CA LEU A 529 -1.20 -62.49 -10.47
C LEU A 529 -1.15 -61.30 -11.44
N ILE A 530 0.04 -60.83 -11.80
CA ILE A 530 0.23 -59.77 -12.80
C ILE A 530 -0.32 -60.21 -14.16
N GLY A 531 0.02 -61.44 -14.60
CA GLY A 531 -0.44 -61.97 -15.88
C GLY A 531 -1.97 -62.07 -15.97
N SER A 532 -2.62 -62.64 -14.96
CA SER A 532 -4.08 -62.75 -14.88
C SER A 532 -4.77 -61.40 -14.76
N SER A 533 -4.18 -60.44 -14.04
CA SER A 533 -4.72 -59.08 -13.98
C SER A 533 -4.71 -58.45 -15.36
N LEU A 534 -3.59 -58.51 -16.09
CA LEU A 534 -3.48 -57.94 -17.44
C LEU A 534 -4.45 -58.61 -18.43
N ASP A 535 -4.62 -59.94 -18.34
CA ASP A 535 -5.55 -60.69 -19.21
C ASP A 535 -7.02 -60.38 -18.94
N ALA A 536 -7.35 -59.90 -17.73
CA ALA A 536 -8.71 -59.51 -17.35
C ALA A 536 -9.07 -58.07 -17.75
N HIS A 537 -8.13 -57.28 -18.28
CA HIS A 537 -8.34 -55.89 -18.69
C HIS A 537 -8.26 -55.71 -20.20
N SER A 538 -8.91 -54.65 -20.69
CA SER A 538 -8.86 -54.25 -22.10
C SER A 538 -8.81 -52.71 -22.22
N ALA A 539 -8.43 -52.23 -23.40
CA ALA A 539 -8.26 -50.81 -23.72
C ALA A 539 -9.61 -50.18 -24.10
N THR A 540 -10.38 -49.72 -23.12
CA THR A 540 -11.78 -49.26 -23.36
C THR A 540 -12.15 -47.94 -22.68
N PHE A 541 -11.26 -47.33 -21.90
CA PHE A 541 -11.61 -46.20 -21.01
C PHE A 541 -11.07 -44.82 -21.47
N SER A 542 -11.37 -43.76 -20.71
CA SER A 542 -10.70 -42.44 -20.83
C SER A 542 -9.34 -42.44 -20.11
N THR A 543 -8.61 -41.31 -20.09
CA THR A 543 -7.21 -41.22 -19.63
C THR A 543 -7.06 -40.26 -18.42
N PRO A 544 -7.45 -40.63 -17.18
CA PRO A 544 -7.32 -39.79 -15.97
C PRO A 544 -5.90 -39.85 -15.38
N GLN A 545 -4.90 -39.67 -16.25
CA GLN A 545 -3.49 -39.98 -16.01
C GLN A 545 -2.90 -39.30 -14.77
N HIS A 546 -3.22 -38.04 -14.51
CA HIS A 546 -2.64 -37.29 -13.39
C HIS A 546 -3.11 -37.81 -12.02
N ILE A 547 -4.37 -38.24 -11.91
CA ILE A 547 -4.93 -38.86 -10.69
C ILE A 547 -4.33 -40.25 -10.48
N ALA A 548 -4.24 -41.05 -11.55
CA ALA A 548 -3.65 -42.38 -11.48
C ALA A 548 -2.17 -42.35 -11.09
N LEU A 549 -1.39 -41.40 -11.65
CA LEU A 549 -0.02 -41.12 -11.24
C LEU A 549 0.07 -40.78 -9.76
N GLN A 550 -0.78 -39.88 -9.27
CA GLN A 550 -0.78 -39.47 -7.86
C GLN A 550 -1.03 -40.65 -6.92
N GLY A 551 -2.01 -41.51 -7.24
CA GLY A 551 -2.29 -42.70 -6.43
C GLY A 551 -1.18 -43.74 -6.48
N ALA A 552 -0.67 -44.07 -7.67
CA ALA A 552 0.43 -45.01 -7.84
C ALA A 552 1.71 -44.54 -7.11
N LEU A 553 2.02 -43.24 -7.16
CA LEU A 553 3.13 -42.63 -6.44
C LEU A 553 2.92 -42.65 -4.92
N SER A 554 1.68 -42.45 -4.46
CA SER A 554 1.32 -42.59 -3.05
C SER A 554 1.54 -44.03 -2.55
N ALA A 555 1.11 -45.02 -3.33
CA ALA A 555 1.33 -46.44 -3.02
C ALA A 555 2.82 -46.79 -2.99
N ALA A 556 3.59 -46.34 -4.00
CA ALA A 556 5.02 -46.54 -4.10
C ALA A 556 5.77 -45.92 -2.91
N LYS A 557 5.41 -44.69 -2.53
CA LYS A 557 5.98 -44.01 -1.35
C LYS A 557 5.68 -44.77 -0.06
N THR A 558 4.43 -45.22 0.10
CA THR A 558 4.00 -46.00 1.27
C THR A 558 4.76 -47.31 1.37
N SER A 559 4.94 -48.03 0.26
CA SER A 559 5.76 -49.25 0.21
C SER A 559 7.22 -48.97 0.55
N SER A 560 7.80 -47.90 -0.01
CA SER A 560 9.18 -47.50 0.28
C SER A 560 9.39 -47.20 1.77
N GLN A 561 8.44 -46.52 2.40
CA GLN A 561 8.47 -46.22 3.83
C GLN A 561 8.33 -47.49 4.69
N ALA A 562 7.49 -48.43 4.27
CA ALA A 562 7.23 -49.66 5.02
C ALA A 562 8.38 -50.68 4.92
N THR A 563 9.01 -50.79 3.76
CA THR A 563 10.03 -51.82 3.47
C THR A 563 11.46 -51.29 3.56
N GLY A 564 11.65 -49.98 3.46
CA GLY A 564 12.96 -49.35 3.27
C GLY A 564 13.51 -49.50 1.85
N HIS A 565 12.80 -50.16 0.94
CA HIS A 565 13.19 -50.29 -0.46
C HIS A 565 13.08 -48.94 -1.18
N ARG A 566 13.88 -48.77 -2.24
CA ARG A 566 13.66 -47.71 -3.22
C ARG A 566 12.52 -48.14 -4.13
N VAL A 567 11.56 -47.29 -4.40
CA VAL A 567 10.45 -47.62 -5.30
C VAL A 567 10.36 -46.57 -6.40
N ALA A 568 10.15 -46.98 -7.64
CA ALA A 568 9.89 -46.10 -8.78
C ALA A 568 8.55 -46.45 -9.43
N VAL A 569 7.93 -45.47 -10.08
CA VAL A 569 6.76 -45.67 -10.93
C VAL A 569 7.20 -45.64 -12.39
N VAL A 570 6.77 -46.62 -13.18
CA VAL A 570 6.98 -46.68 -14.62
C VAL A 570 5.63 -46.57 -15.31
N MET A 571 5.37 -45.45 -15.95
CA MET A 571 4.12 -45.18 -16.66
C MET A 571 4.25 -45.53 -18.13
N LEU A 572 3.42 -46.44 -18.63
CA LEU A 572 3.28 -46.77 -20.06
C LEU A 572 2.00 -46.11 -20.56
N THR A 573 2.10 -45.18 -21.50
CA THR A 573 0.94 -44.43 -22.03
C THR A 573 1.14 -44.04 -23.48
N ASP A 574 0.04 -43.94 -24.23
CA ASP A 574 0.02 -43.40 -25.59
C ASP A 574 -0.59 -42.00 -25.68
N GLY A 575 -0.88 -41.37 -24.53
CA GLY A 575 -1.61 -40.11 -24.48
C GLY A 575 -1.14 -39.15 -23.39
N ILE A 576 -1.95 -38.10 -23.21
CA ILE A 576 -1.85 -37.08 -22.16
C ILE A 576 -3.18 -37.03 -21.38
N PRO A 577 -3.24 -36.39 -20.20
CA PRO A 577 -4.47 -36.36 -19.41
C PRO A 577 -5.62 -35.74 -20.20
N ASN A 578 -6.79 -36.38 -20.18
CA ASN A 578 -7.99 -35.89 -20.87
C ASN A 578 -9.29 -36.05 -20.05
N GLU A 579 -9.17 -36.41 -18.77
CA GLU A 579 -10.30 -36.71 -17.88
C GLU A 579 -9.93 -36.42 -16.41
N CYS A 580 -10.93 -36.24 -15.57
CA CYS A 580 -10.81 -35.94 -14.13
C CYS A 580 -10.10 -34.63 -13.73
N PRO A 581 -10.42 -33.45 -14.29
CA PRO A 581 -11.54 -33.14 -15.19
C PRO A 581 -11.17 -33.28 -16.68
N GLN A 582 -12.16 -33.22 -17.58
CA GLN A 582 -11.94 -33.28 -19.04
C GLN A 582 -11.01 -32.19 -19.60
N SER A 583 -10.80 -31.11 -18.83
CA SER A 583 -9.85 -30.04 -19.15
C SER A 583 -8.44 -30.29 -18.64
N ALA A 584 -8.15 -31.48 -18.09
CA ALA A 584 -6.83 -31.81 -17.58
C ALA A 584 -5.77 -31.72 -18.69
N THR A 585 -4.55 -31.40 -18.28
CA THR A 585 -3.43 -31.11 -19.17
C THR A 585 -2.17 -31.81 -18.69
N VAL A 586 -1.11 -31.74 -19.51
CA VAL A 586 0.24 -32.21 -19.13
C VAL A 586 0.74 -31.55 -17.84
N THR A 587 0.37 -30.29 -17.58
CA THR A 587 0.73 -29.57 -16.37
C THR A 587 0.18 -30.25 -15.11
N ASP A 588 -1.02 -30.84 -15.17
CA ASP A 588 -1.61 -31.55 -14.05
C ASP A 588 -0.83 -32.83 -13.73
N ALA A 589 -0.38 -33.56 -14.76
CA ALA A 589 0.50 -34.72 -14.58
C ALA A 589 1.88 -34.30 -14.03
N VAL A 590 2.47 -33.20 -14.52
CA VAL A 590 3.71 -32.61 -13.99
C VAL A 590 3.58 -32.28 -12.49
N ASN A 591 2.48 -31.65 -12.11
CA ASN A 591 2.19 -31.29 -10.73
C ASN A 591 1.94 -32.52 -9.84
N ALA A 592 1.37 -33.60 -10.39
CA ALA A 592 1.15 -34.84 -9.66
C ALA A 592 2.47 -35.55 -9.30
N VAL A 593 3.47 -35.53 -10.19
CA VAL A 593 4.73 -36.26 -10.01
C VAL A 593 5.80 -35.47 -9.24
N ALA A 594 5.85 -34.14 -9.40
CA ALA A 594 6.92 -33.30 -8.86
C ALA A 594 7.15 -33.42 -7.33
N PRO A 595 6.11 -33.49 -6.47
CA PRO A 595 6.30 -33.62 -5.02
C PRO A 595 7.03 -34.91 -4.60
N TYR A 596 6.94 -35.96 -5.42
CA TYR A 596 7.53 -37.27 -5.13
C TYR A 596 8.99 -37.37 -5.60
N ALA A 597 9.37 -36.59 -6.62
CA ALA A 597 10.75 -36.51 -7.12
C ALA A 597 11.71 -35.87 -6.10
N SER A 598 11.23 -34.87 -5.35
CA SER A 598 11.99 -34.18 -4.30
C SER A 598 11.65 -34.60 -2.87
N GLY A 599 10.69 -35.52 -2.70
CA GLY A 599 10.21 -35.97 -1.39
C GLY A 599 11.15 -36.94 -0.67
N THR A 600 10.79 -37.28 0.57
CA THR A 600 11.49 -38.30 1.38
C THR A 600 10.50 -39.40 1.80
N PRO A 601 10.65 -40.66 1.37
CA PRO A 601 11.62 -41.14 0.37
C PRO A 601 11.30 -40.58 -1.03
N LYS A 602 12.32 -40.50 -1.90
CA LYS A 602 12.16 -40.11 -3.31
C LYS A 602 11.53 -41.27 -4.08
N VAL A 603 10.55 -40.95 -4.91
CA VAL A 603 9.90 -41.92 -5.82
C VAL A 603 9.97 -41.36 -7.24
N PRO A 604 10.98 -41.75 -8.04
CA PRO A 604 11.11 -41.24 -9.40
C PRO A 604 10.02 -41.82 -10.32
N THR A 605 9.63 -41.03 -11.30
CA THR A 605 8.68 -41.45 -12.36
C THR A 605 9.42 -41.59 -13.69
N TYR A 606 9.37 -42.79 -14.27
CA TYR A 606 9.80 -43.07 -15.63
C TYR A 606 8.59 -43.11 -16.55
N VAL A 607 8.74 -42.61 -17.78
CA VAL A 607 7.67 -42.59 -18.78
C VAL A 607 8.11 -43.37 -20.01
N VAL A 608 7.28 -44.31 -20.45
CA VAL A 608 7.42 -45.04 -21.71
C VAL A 608 6.26 -44.61 -22.62
N GLY A 609 6.58 -43.85 -23.66
CA GLY A 609 5.62 -43.38 -24.65
C GLY A 609 5.35 -44.45 -25.70
N VAL A 610 4.14 -44.99 -25.73
CA VAL A 610 3.75 -46.09 -26.62
C VAL A 610 3.01 -45.53 -27.83
N GLY A 611 3.46 -45.83 -29.05
CA GLY A 611 2.79 -45.32 -30.26
C GLY A 611 3.70 -45.29 -31.47
N THR A 612 3.19 -44.77 -32.58
CA THR A 612 3.99 -44.60 -33.81
C THR A 612 4.54 -43.19 -33.89
N VAL A 613 5.83 -43.06 -34.19
CA VAL A 613 6.46 -41.75 -34.35
C VAL A 613 5.78 -40.96 -35.45
N GLY A 614 5.27 -39.78 -35.10
CA GLY A 614 4.60 -38.87 -36.04
C GLY A 614 3.08 -38.96 -36.06
N ASP A 615 2.47 -39.93 -35.36
CA ASP A 615 1.02 -39.94 -35.14
C ASP A 615 0.59 -38.75 -34.26
N ALA A 616 -0.68 -38.34 -34.35
CA ALA A 616 -1.22 -37.23 -33.57
C ALA A 616 -1.11 -37.46 -32.05
N ASP A 617 -1.17 -38.72 -31.61
CA ASP A 617 -1.05 -39.12 -30.21
C ASP A 617 0.42 -39.23 -29.75
N TRP A 618 1.39 -39.08 -30.66
CA TRP A 618 2.81 -39.09 -30.31
C TRP A 618 3.21 -37.77 -29.65
N GLN A 619 3.29 -37.77 -28.30
CA GLN A 619 3.48 -36.57 -27.48
C GLN A 619 4.84 -36.56 -26.72
N PRO A 620 6.00 -36.61 -27.42
CA PRO A 620 7.32 -36.78 -26.80
C PRO A 620 7.72 -35.61 -25.89
N THR A 621 7.29 -34.39 -26.23
CA THR A 621 7.54 -33.21 -25.39
C THR A 621 6.79 -33.31 -24.06
N ALA A 622 5.52 -33.73 -24.08
CA ALA A 622 4.71 -33.89 -22.88
C ALA A 622 5.27 -34.98 -21.96
N TRP A 623 5.59 -36.15 -22.52
CA TRP A 623 6.15 -37.26 -21.74
C TRP A 623 7.51 -36.92 -21.14
N SER A 624 8.35 -36.16 -21.87
CA SER A 624 9.62 -35.66 -21.32
C SER A 624 9.43 -34.67 -20.19
N GLN A 625 8.41 -33.81 -20.25
CA GLN A 625 8.08 -32.89 -19.15
C GLN A 625 7.64 -33.65 -17.89
N ILE A 626 6.81 -34.68 -18.03
CA ILE A 626 6.39 -35.51 -16.90
C ILE A 626 7.58 -36.29 -16.32
N ALA A 627 8.43 -36.90 -17.16
CA ALA A 627 9.65 -37.56 -16.72
C ALA A 627 10.58 -36.60 -15.95
N ALA A 628 10.86 -35.42 -16.51
CA ALA A 628 11.65 -34.34 -15.90
C ALA A 628 11.12 -33.92 -14.53
N ALA A 629 9.82 -33.65 -14.44
CA ALA A 629 9.17 -33.30 -13.18
C ALA A 629 9.21 -34.46 -12.17
N GLY A 630 9.09 -35.70 -12.65
CA GLY A 630 9.20 -36.93 -11.88
C GLY A 630 10.64 -37.29 -11.48
N GLY A 631 11.63 -36.44 -11.74
CA GLY A 631 13.03 -36.64 -11.33
C GLY A 631 13.86 -37.51 -12.27
N THR A 632 13.39 -37.78 -13.49
CA THR A 632 14.12 -38.51 -14.55
C THR A 632 14.34 -37.59 -15.76
N SER A 633 15.26 -37.87 -16.68
CA SER A 633 15.66 -36.85 -17.68
C SER A 633 14.73 -36.75 -18.90
N THR A 634 14.28 -37.89 -19.43
CA THR A 634 13.50 -37.98 -20.68
C THR A 634 12.61 -39.22 -20.66
N PHE A 635 11.61 -39.28 -21.55
CA PHE A 635 10.83 -40.49 -21.79
C PHE A 635 11.62 -41.56 -22.58
N TYR A 636 11.14 -42.79 -22.55
CA TYR A 636 11.58 -43.91 -23.39
C TYR A 636 10.59 -44.14 -24.53
N SER A 637 11.11 -44.39 -25.74
CA SER A 637 10.29 -44.70 -26.92
C SER A 637 9.80 -46.15 -26.90
N GLY A 638 8.52 -46.38 -27.18
CA GLY A 638 7.89 -47.69 -27.28
C GLY A 638 7.13 -47.87 -28.60
N THR A 639 7.83 -47.94 -29.73
CA THR A 639 7.20 -48.07 -31.06
C THR A 639 6.94 -49.51 -31.49
N SER A 640 7.36 -50.47 -30.68
CA SER A 640 7.11 -51.91 -30.84
C SER A 640 7.14 -52.61 -29.48
N GLN A 641 6.61 -53.84 -29.40
CA GLN A 641 6.72 -54.67 -28.19
C GLN A 641 8.18 -54.79 -27.68
N ALA A 642 9.14 -54.97 -28.59
CA ALA A 642 10.54 -55.11 -28.24
C ALA A 642 11.14 -53.83 -27.66
N GLU A 643 10.75 -52.66 -28.17
CA GLU A 643 11.20 -51.38 -27.61
C GLU A 643 10.60 -51.11 -26.23
N ILE A 644 9.33 -51.44 -26.01
CA ILE A 644 8.69 -51.31 -24.69
C ILE A 644 9.41 -52.20 -23.67
N GLN A 645 9.73 -53.45 -24.04
CA GLN A 645 10.50 -54.35 -23.16
C GLN A 645 11.90 -53.80 -22.90
N ALA A 646 12.62 -53.35 -23.93
CA ALA A 646 13.96 -52.77 -23.78
C ALA A 646 13.96 -51.51 -22.89
N ALA A 647 12.90 -50.70 -22.92
CA ALA A 647 12.72 -49.57 -22.03
C ALA A 647 12.59 -50.03 -20.56
N LEU A 648 11.74 -51.01 -20.29
CA LEU A 648 11.59 -51.61 -18.94
C LEU A 648 12.92 -52.18 -18.43
N ASP A 649 13.67 -52.88 -19.29
CA ASP A 649 14.98 -53.42 -18.95
C ASP A 649 16.01 -52.34 -18.64
N SER A 650 16.03 -51.27 -19.45
CA SER A 650 16.90 -50.13 -19.21
C SER A 650 16.59 -49.46 -17.89
N ILE A 651 15.30 -49.28 -17.56
CA ILE A 651 14.85 -48.69 -16.30
C ILE A 651 15.24 -49.57 -15.12
N ARG A 652 14.98 -50.88 -15.20
CA ARG A 652 15.44 -51.85 -14.18
C ARG A 652 16.93 -51.72 -13.94
N ASN A 653 17.74 -51.67 -14.99
CA ASN A 653 19.19 -51.60 -14.85
C ASN A 653 19.68 -50.27 -14.27
N SER A 654 19.15 -49.13 -14.75
CA SER A 654 19.56 -47.81 -14.29
C SER A 654 19.06 -47.48 -12.88
N PHE A 655 17.83 -47.85 -12.55
CA PHE A 655 17.26 -47.64 -11.23
C PHE A 655 17.80 -48.64 -10.20
N GLY A 656 18.02 -49.89 -10.63
CA GLY A 656 18.65 -50.93 -9.82
C GLY A 656 20.07 -50.59 -9.39
N ALA A 657 20.82 -49.91 -10.25
CA ALA A 657 22.14 -49.39 -9.89
C ALA A 657 22.05 -48.47 -8.66
N CYS A 658 23.01 -48.63 -7.75
CA CYS A 658 23.08 -47.82 -6.54
C CYS A 658 23.67 -46.45 -6.91
N PRO A 659 23.04 -45.33 -6.52
CA PRO A 659 23.52 -43.98 -6.79
C PRO A 659 24.89 -43.70 -6.18
#